data_AF-A0A1B8UUA9-F1
#
_entry.id   AF-A0A1B8UUA9-F1
#
_cell.length_a   1.000
_cell.length_b   1.000
_cell.length_c   1.000
_cell.angle_alpha   90.00
_cell.angle_beta   90.00
_cell.angle_gamma   90.00
#
_symmetry.space_group_name_H-M   'P 1'
#
loop_
_entity.id
_entity.type
_entity.pdbx_description
1 polymer ?
#
loop_
_entity_poly.entity_id
_entity_poly.type
_entity_poly.pdbx_seq_one_letter_code
_entity_poly.pdbx_strand_id
1 'polypeptide(L)'
;MGKSNQTVRHINTRRMGKKAAAVVLSSALFIQPAFGWGNYVYADAPIDSTSGDTYAAPLNSLQKLSEEILTSGARLVTYQYALQRGTKTYKTRMNVIEADLSNPYIKLDVMTGKDGKTATGNPVTKMTKETGAVAGVNGDYWMMGSDQVPMGGSISKGEMITSPAELTGMYAFAVTKSGTPTIDQYRFTGNVALADGQSFPLSGINKMKYDKEPGKQHSHINAMYIYTSAWKGTKRPNDTTTTPTEVLVRNGVVEQISDMGALPMEVPEDGVILRGHGQAAEFMRRTMQVGTSLKIDYKLLSQSTGQSVDPSSFQMMISGHTLLVENGKASSFTRDTSGISGSGVTARTAVGYSKDGRYAYIVTAESNSVSSGFTLKEFQQALVQAGIWKAVNLDGGGSTTMTNRPLGDFDTKLTHETKEGGNNVRSVVNGLGVFTTAPAGKVKSMTLSGEKTLFIGQRATYSMKAYDEHYNPVDASNLDVKWSAADGKMKWDKDAFVAQSSGKATIVATSGGAKTTAEVTIIGAKDLSSLQIATSSAPLSSGASVPVPVKATLLNGNQATVPSSAVKWEIRGFNGKVEDGVLKVNSVPEGTKVGYAIASYDGLRTMIPLTLGSEKLIENFNQTNMSVSFSGLPKGSTKGQVSIEGGFGGRGANDKVLKLSYDMNAGGSADKFAYAELNGSTGMELPNGTSGLKFDVYGDKSFTNLRLEIHDANKKIHYVNVAESINWEGWKTVEVDLSSLGVSYPAKLKRLYLVNFKEDQDERATEGTVAFDNLIAQLPAGSSDIFPTATMDLTVNSKSSKVNGAVKKLDVAPIVLNGSTYVPVRVVLDAFGGEALWNGPAQTVTVMRGERFLEMIVNQKAFVRNGSRLASDVAPIIRQGRTLVPLRFVSEQLGLTVKWEQNTKSITIH
;
A
#
# COMPACT_ATOMS: atom_id res chain seq x y z
N MET A 1 75.12 -36.76 20.80
CA MET A 1 73.90 -36.48 21.59
C MET A 1 73.11 -35.42 20.84
N GLY A 2 71.88 -35.60 20.38
CA GLY A 2 71.00 -36.74 20.18
C GLY A 2 69.95 -36.21 19.19
N LYS A 3 70.04 -36.63 17.93
CA LYS A 3 69.11 -37.58 17.26
C LYS A 3 67.71 -36.98 17.01
N SER A 4 67.11 -37.02 15.82
CA SER A 4 67.53 -37.57 14.53
C SER A 4 66.43 -37.34 13.48
N ASN A 5 66.87 -36.98 12.27
CA ASN A 5 66.50 -37.50 10.93
C ASN A 5 65.07 -37.31 10.40
N GLN A 6 64.86 -36.55 9.31
CA GLN A 6 65.20 -36.81 7.90
C GLN A 6 64.54 -38.04 7.27
N THR A 7 63.75 -37.82 6.21
CA THR A 7 63.84 -38.46 4.86
C THR A 7 62.78 -37.78 3.96
N VAL A 8 63.06 -37.04 2.88
CA VAL A 8 63.72 -37.30 1.57
C VAL A 8 62.99 -38.31 0.67
N ARG A 9 62.36 -37.74 -0.37
CA ARG A 9 62.11 -38.17 -1.77
C ARG A 9 62.32 -39.65 -2.15
N HIS A 10 61.37 -40.22 -2.89
CA HIS A 10 61.57 -40.56 -4.32
C HIS A 10 60.28 -40.98 -5.05
N ILE A 11 60.44 -41.12 -6.36
CA ILE A 11 59.52 -41.00 -7.48
C ILE A 11 59.23 -42.39 -8.10
N ASN A 12 58.07 -42.50 -8.80
CA ASN A 12 57.70 -43.44 -9.88
C ASN A 12 57.34 -44.91 -9.55
N THR A 13 56.11 -45.35 -9.90
CA THR A 13 55.79 -45.95 -11.23
C THR A 13 54.31 -46.38 -11.38
N ARG A 14 53.86 -46.32 -12.64
CA ARG A 14 52.62 -46.77 -13.36
C ARG A 14 51.94 -48.05 -12.81
N ARG A 15 50.63 -48.37 -12.99
CA ARG A 15 49.79 -48.30 -14.22
C ARG A 15 48.30 -48.68 -13.93
N MET A 16 47.37 -47.99 -14.61
CA MET A 16 46.06 -48.38 -15.19
C MET A 16 44.98 -49.19 -14.44
N GLY A 17 43.79 -48.58 -14.34
CA GLY A 17 42.47 -49.23 -14.36
C GLY A 17 41.37 -48.22 -14.69
N LYS A 18 40.79 -48.31 -15.89
CA LYS A 18 39.79 -47.40 -16.48
C LYS A 18 38.44 -47.42 -15.75
N LYS A 19 37.76 -46.26 -15.66
CA LYS A 19 36.33 -46.10 -15.99
C LYS A 19 35.99 -44.61 -16.16
N ALA A 20 35.33 -44.30 -17.27
CA ALA A 20 35.01 -42.97 -17.75
C ALA A 20 33.71 -42.43 -17.14
N ALA A 21 33.65 -41.12 -16.93
CA ALA A 21 32.40 -40.35 -16.94
C ALA A 21 32.73 -38.94 -17.47
N ALA A 22 32.16 -38.62 -18.64
CA ALA A 22 32.26 -37.33 -19.29
C ALA A 22 31.23 -36.37 -18.65
N VAL A 23 31.67 -35.16 -18.30
CA VAL A 23 30.79 -34.02 -18.05
C VAL A 23 31.14 -32.96 -19.09
N VAL A 24 30.14 -32.63 -19.91
CA VAL A 24 30.20 -31.69 -21.01
C VAL A 24 30.24 -30.26 -20.47
N LEU A 25 31.25 -29.51 -20.92
CA LEU A 25 31.40 -28.07 -20.74
C LEU A 25 30.27 -27.31 -21.48
N SER A 26 29.63 -26.37 -20.79
CA SER A 26 28.89 -25.28 -21.42
C SER A 26 29.48 -23.94 -20.98
N SER A 27 30.12 -23.30 -21.95
CA SER A 27 30.81 -22.03 -21.98
C SER A 27 29.91 -20.81 -21.67
N ALA A 28 30.32 -19.99 -20.71
CA ALA A 28 29.93 -18.59 -20.62
C ALA A 28 31.15 -17.72 -20.95
N LEU A 29 31.15 -17.16 -22.16
CA LEU A 29 32.13 -16.18 -22.63
C LEU A 29 31.86 -14.84 -21.95
N PHE A 30 32.76 -14.45 -21.03
CA PHE A 30 32.95 -13.06 -20.65
C PHE A 30 33.78 -12.37 -21.74
N ILE A 31 33.21 -11.37 -22.41
CA ILE A 31 33.98 -10.40 -23.18
C ILE A 31 34.06 -9.14 -22.33
N GLN A 32 35.24 -8.90 -21.74
CA GLN A 32 35.61 -7.59 -21.21
C GLN A 32 36.01 -6.65 -22.36
N PRO A 33 35.74 -5.34 -22.27
CA PRO A 33 36.66 -4.34 -22.75
C PRO A 33 37.60 -3.96 -21.60
N ALA A 34 38.90 -4.19 -21.81
CA ALA A 34 39.96 -3.79 -20.92
C ALA A 34 40.16 -2.26 -20.97
N PHE A 35 40.13 -1.58 -19.82
CA PHE A 35 40.92 -0.38 -19.56
C PHE A 35 41.23 -0.31 -18.06
N GLY A 36 42.53 -0.31 -17.75
CA GLY A 36 43.09 -0.60 -16.43
C GLY A 36 42.77 0.45 -15.37
N TRP A 37 42.33 -0.03 -14.21
CA TRP A 37 42.27 0.73 -12.97
C TRP A 37 43.26 0.09 -12.00
N GLY A 38 44.16 0.91 -11.46
CA GLY A 38 45.26 0.48 -10.61
C GLY A 38 44.78 -0.20 -9.34
N ASN A 39 45.51 -1.25 -8.96
CA ASN A 39 45.31 -2.05 -7.75
C ASN A 39 45.36 -1.18 -6.49
N TYR A 40 44.28 -1.16 -5.71
CA TYR A 40 44.34 -0.99 -4.26
C TYR A 40 43.94 -2.31 -3.60
N VAL A 41 44.90 -2.88 -2.88
CA VAL A 41 44.76 -4.12 -2.12
C VAL A 41 43.88 -3.83 -0.90
N TYR A 42 42.69 -4.42 -0.85
CA TYR A 42 41.95 -4.64 0.39
C TYR A 42 41.99 -6.15 0.68
N ALA A 43 42.38 -6.51 1.90
CA ALA A 43 42.50 -7.89 2.32
C ALA A 43 41.12 -8.58 2.34
N ASP A 44 41.00 -9.67 1.58
CA ASP A 44 39.85 -10.55 1.61
C ASP A 44 39.73 -11.24 2.98
N ALA A 45 38.56 -11.14 3.61
CA ALA A 45 38.13 -12.06 4.65
C ALA A 45 37.15 -13.08 4.03
N PRO A 46 37.25 -14.38 4.33
CA PRO A 46 36.48 -15.42 3.67
C PRO A 46 35.00 -15.37 4.08
N ILE A 47 34.13 -15.55 3.09
CA ILE A 47 32.68 -15.71 3.26
C ILE A 47 32.44 -17.12 3.81
N ASP A 48 32.01 -17.21 5.07
CA ASP A 48 31.33 -18.40 5.58
C ASP A 48 29.84 -18.10 5.75
N SER A 49 29.02 -18.87 5.06
CA SER A 49 27.58 -18.71 5.00
C SER A 49 26.91 -19.64 6.00
N THR A 50 26.78 -19.23 7.26
CA THR A 50 25.76 -19.77 8.18
C THR A 50 25.45 -18.81 9.32
N SER A 51 24.20 -18.86 9.79
CA SER A 51 23.58 -18.15 10.92
C SER A 51 23.34 -16.63 10.80
N GLY A 52 22.07 -16.25 10.93
CA GLY A 52 21.60 -14.88 10.96
C GLY A 52 21.86 -14.19 12.29
N ASP A 53 23.03 -13.55 12.39
CA ASP A 53 23.29 -12.52 13.39
C ASP A 53 23.34 -11.15 12.69
N THR A 54 22.47 -10.24 13.13
CA THR A 54 22.48 -8.84 12.69
C THR A 54 23.73 -8.14 13.24
N TYR A 55 24.80 -8.06 12.44
CA TYR A 55 25.92 -7.19 12.74
C TYR A 55 25.47 -5.73 12.72
N ALA A 56 25.45 -5.08 13.89
CA ALA A 56 25.20 -3.65 13.98
C ALA A 56 26.34 -2.88 13.29
N ALA A 57 26.00 -1.97 12.36
CA ALA A 57 26.98 -1.14 11.68
C ALA A 57 27.83 -0.35 12.70
N PRO A 58 29.15 -0.22 12.47
CA PRO A 58 30.00 0.55 13.38
C PRO A 58 29.51 1.99 13.49
N LEU A 59 29.49 2.52 14.71
CA LEU A 59 29.06 3.89 14.98
C LEU A 59 29.92 4.90 14.20
N ASN A 60 29.30 5.99 13.76
CA ASN A 60 29.93 7.04 12.96
C ASN A 60 30.56 6.52 11.66
N SER A 61 29.95 5.55 11.01
CA SER A 61 30.39 5.02 9.72
C SER A 61 29.31 5.17 8.64
N LEU A 62 29.77 5.40 7.42
CA LEU A 62 28.95 5.46 6.21
C LEU A 62 28.87 4.07 5.56
N GLN A 63 27.67 3.50 5.50
CA GLN A 63 27.39 2.21 4.84
C GLN A 63 26.61 2.44 3.55
N LYS A 64 27.10 1.91 2.42
CA LYS A 64 26.35 1.92 1.16
C LYS A 64 25.14 0.99 1.25
N LEU A 65 23.95 1.49 0.91
CA LEU A 65 22.71 0.71 0.86
C LEU A 65 22.38 0.26 -0.57
N SER A 66 22.50 1.17 -1.53
CA SER A 66 22.11 0.92 -2.92
C SER A 66 22.88 1.80 -3.90
N GLU A 67 22.87 1.40 -5.15
CA GLU A 67 23.37 2.17 -6.29
C GLU A 67 22.42 2.01 -7.47
N GLU A 68 22.13 3.11 -8.16
CA GLU A 68 21.30 3.17 -9.35
C GLU A 68 22.00 4.01 -10.43
N ILE A 69 22.04 3.52 -11.66
CA ILE A 69 22.55 4.29 -12.80
C ILE A 69 21.44 5.22 -13.29
N LEU A 70 21.76 6.52 -13.44
CA LEU A 70 20.81 7.54 -13.89
C LEU A 70 20.91 7.77 -15.41
N THR A 71 22.13 7.82 -15.90
CA THR A 71 22.49 7.95 -17.32
C THR A 71 23.97 7.58 -17.51
N SER A 72 24.47 7.49 -18.73
CA SER A 72 25.90 7.39 -19.00
C SER A 72 26.67 8.53 -18.33
N GLY A 73 27.53 8.18 -17.36
CA GLY A 73 28.34 9.15 -16.61
C GLY A 73 27.70 9.70 -15.33
N ALA A 74 26.49 9.28 -14.95
CA ALA A 74 25.93 9.63 -13.64
C ALA A 74 25.21 8.47 -12.94
N ARG A 75 25.41 8.38 -11.63
CA ARG A 75 24.75 7.40 -10.77
C ARG A 75 24.31 8.01 -9.45
N LEU A 76 23.28 7.43 -8.85
CA LEU A 76 22.79 7.72 -7.50
C LEU A 76 23.29 6.63 -6.56
N VAL A 77 23.95 7.02 -5.48
CA VAL A 77 24.38 6.14 -4.40
C VAL A 77 23.68 6.56 -3.11
N THR A 78 22.98 5.62 -2.48
CA THR A 78 22.34 5.85 -1.17
C THR A 78 23.18 5.21 -0.10
N TYR A 79 23.50 5.99 0.92
CA TYR A 79 24.22 5.58 2.11
C TYR A 79 23.34 5.71 3.36
N GLN A 80 23.68 4.93 4.37
CA GLN A 80 23.19 5.09 5.74
C GLN A 80 24.36 5.41 6.65
N TYR A 81 24.22 6.47 7.43
CA TYR A 81 25.18 6.86 8.44
C TYR A 81 24.59 6.60 9.82
N ALA A 82 25.29 5.83 10.66
CA ALA A 82 24.92 5.59 12.05
C ALA A 82 25.53 6.68 12.95
N LEU A 83 24.70 7.39 13.70
CA LEU A 83 25.08 8.50 14.59
C LEU A 83 24.84 8.12 16.04
N GLN A 84 25.71 8.54 16.95
CA GLN A 84 25.42 8.52 18.38
C GLN A 84 25.19 9.93 18.90
N ARG A 85 24.02 10.19 19.51
CA ARG A 85 23.74 11.45 20.22
C ARG A 85 23.37 11.11 21.66
N GLY A 86 24.28 11.38 22.59
CA GLY A 86 24.19 10.88 23.96
C GLY A 86 24.26 9.35 24.00
N THR A 87 23.28 8.70 24.61
CA THR A 87 23.19 7.23 24.70
C THR A 87 22.39 6.60 23.56
N LYS A 88 21.74 7.40 22.70
CA LYS A 88 20.87 6.90 21.63
C LYS A 88 21.61 6.88 20.29
N THR A 89 21.36 5.81 19.54
CA THR A 89 21.83 5.67 18.16
C THR A 89 20.73 6.08 17.19
N TYR A 90 21.08 6.89 16.20
CA TYR A 90 20.21 7.35 15.13
C TYR A 90 20.79 6.90 13.79
N LYS A 91 19.93 6.83 12.77
CA LYS A 91 20.32 6.54 11.39
C LYS A 91 19.91 7.71 10.51
N THR A 92 20.81 8.13 9.63
CA THR A 92 20.52 9.17 8.64
C THR A 92 20.86 8.64 7.26
N ARG A 93 19.92 8.73 6.32
CA ARG A 93 20.13 8.40 4.92
C ARG A 93 20.72 9.60 4.18
N MET A 94 21.75 9.33 3.39
CA MET A 94 22.43 10.31 2.55
C MET A 94 22.43 9.80 1.11
N ASN A 95 21.92 10.62 0.20
CA ASN A 95 21.82 10.32 -1.22
C ASN A 95 22.84 11.17 -1.96
N VAL A 96 23.68 10.53 -2.78
CA VAL A 96 24.79 11.15 -3.48
C VAL A 96 24.63 10.86 -4.97
N ILE A 97 24.42 11.90 -5.77
CA ILE A 97 24.57 11.79 -7.21
C ILE A 97 26.04 12.05 -7.54
N GLU A 98 26.69 11.07 -8.16
CA GLU A 98 28.03 11.18 -8.69
C GLU A 98 27.93 11.45 -10.20
N ALA A 99 28.42 12.61 -10.65
CA ALA A 99 28.43 13.01 -12.05
C ALA A 99 29.87 13.11 -12.55
N ASP A 100 30.24 12.27 -13.53
CA ASP A 100 31.55 12.26 -14.18
C ASP A 100 31.63 13.41 -15.18
N LEU A 101 32.32 14.49 -14.80
CA LEU A 101 32.50 15.68 -15.62
C LEU A 101 33.42 15.45 -16.82
N SER A 102 34.15 14.32 -16.86
CA SER A 102 34.93 13.90 -18.03
C SER A 102 34.09 13.16 -19.08
N ASN A 103 32.86 12.74 -18.72
CA ASN A 103 31.97 12.09 -19.68
C ASN A 103 31.37 13.14 -20.62
N PRO A 104 31.50 12.99 -21.96
CA PRO A 104 31.04 13.99 -22.93
C PRO A 104 29.51 14.16 -22.95
N TYR A 105 28.78 13.23 -22.34
CA TYR A 105 27.32 13.26 -22.27
C TYR A 105 26.78 13.88 -20.99
N ILE A 106 27.62 14.28 -20.04
CA ILE A 106 27.19 14.86 -18.76
C ILE A 106 27.33 16.38 -18.80
N LYS A 107 26.25 17.05 -18.42
CA LYS A 107 26.24 18.49 -18.18
C LYS A 107 25.57 18.80 -16.85
N LEU A 108 26.18 19.70 -16.06
CA LEU A 108 25.55 20.32 -14.90
C LEU A 108 25.08 21.72 -15.26
N ASP A 109 23.89 22.11 -14.81
CA ASP A 109 23.39 23.46 -15.02
C ASP A 109 22.47 23.89 -13.88
N VAL A 110 22.32 25.20 -13.70
CA VAL A 110 21.38 25.76 -12.73
C VAL A 110 19.97 25.68 -13.30
N MET A 111 19.06 25.13 -12.50
CA MET A 111 17.63 25.24 -12.72
C MET A 111 17.15 26.47 -11.97
N THR A 112 16.49 27.41 -12.64
CA THR A 112 15.93 28.61 -12.00
C THR A 112 14.45 28.38 -11.72
N GLY A 113 13.73 29.35 -11.15
CA GLY A 113 12.30 29.28 -10.92
C GLY A 113 11.47 29.09 -12.19
N LYS A 114 10.17 29.39 -12.12
CA LYS A 114 9.23 29.14 -13.23
C LYS A 114 9.74 29.73 -14.54
N ASP A 115 9.58 28.97 -15.61
CA ASP A 115 9.99 29.33 -16.98
C ASP A 115 11.50 29.62 -17.12
N GLY A 116 12.33 29.11 -16.18
CA GLY A 116 13.77 29.35 -16.18
C GLY A 116 14.17 30.77 -15.81
N LYS A 117 13.31 31.52 -15.11
CA LYS A 117 13.52 32.92 -14.72
C LYS A 117 13.72 33.06 -13.20
N THR A 118 14.49 34.07 -12.78
CA THR A 118 14.64 34.47 -11.36
C THR A 118 13.49 35.37 -10.94
N ALA A 119 13.45 35.74 -9.66
CA ALA A 119 12.33 36.46 -9.02
C ALA A 119 11.01 35.66 -8.98
N THR A 120 11.13 34.35 -9.01
CA THR A 120 10.02 33.41 -8.87
C THR A 120 10.54 32.09 -8.30
N GLY A 121 9.71 31.40 -7.53
CA GLY A 121 10.01 30.08 -6.99
C GLY A 121 9.33 28.95 -7.77
N ASN A 122 9.98 27.79 -7.81
CA ASN A 122 9.39 26.54 -8.31
C ASN A 122 9.87 25.34 -7.43
N PRO A 123 9.05 24.30 -7.21
CA PRO A 123 9.54 23.06 -6.61
C PRO A 123 10.56 22.36 -7.52
N VAL A 124 11.56 21.70 -6.92
CA VAL A 124 12.61 20.97 -7.68
C VAL A 124 12.00 19.92 -8.61
N THR A 125 10.92 19.24 -8.20
CA THR A 125 10.19 18.27 -9.02
C THR A 125 9.61 18.85 -10.31
N LYS A 126 9.27 20.15 -10.31
CA LYS A 126 8.82 20.86 -11.51
C LYS A 126 10.01 21.35 -12.33
N MET A 127 11.02 21.90 -11.67
CA MET A 127 12.25 22.36 -12.31
C MET A 127 12.92 21.26 -13.15
N THR A 128 13.06 20.04 -12.62
CA THR A 128 13.67 18.93 -13.38
C THR A 128 12.82 18.52 -14.58
N LYS A 129 11.49 18.50 -14.43
CA LYS A 129 10.56 18.17 -15.51
C LYS A 129 10.59 19.22 -16.62
N GLU A 130 10.53 20.51 -16.27
CA GLU A 130 10.52 21.63 -17.21
C GLU A 130 11.85 21.75 -17.98
N THR A 131 12.97 21.43 -17.33
CA THR A 131 14.31 21.54 -17.93
C THR A 131 14.80 20.27 -18.62
N GLY A 132 14.15 19.12 -18.39
CA GLY A 132 14.60 17.82 -18.90
C GLY A 132 15.81 17.25 -18.17
N ALA A 133 16.09 17.71 -16.93
CA ALA A 133 17.15 17.16 -16.12
C ALA A 133 16.86 15.69 -15.76
N VAL A 134 17.89 14.84 -15.80
CA VAL A 134 17.77 13.42 -15.38
C VAL A 134 17.78 13.27 -13.86
N ALA A 135 18.29 14.27 -13.15
CA ALA A 135 18.23 14.39 -11.71
C ALA A 135 18.44 15.84 -11.28
N GLY A 136 18.07 16.18 -10.06
CA GLY A 136 18.35 17.51 -9.54
C GLY A 136 18.02 17.68 -8.07
N VAL A 137 18.62 18.72 -7.47
CA VAL A 137 18.43 19.11 -6.08
C VAL A 137 18.10 20.60 -5.95
N ASN A 138 17.66 21.02 -4.77
CA ASN A 138 17.51 22.44 -4.45
C ASN A 138 18.88 23.15 -4.36
N GLY A 139 18.86 24.48 -4.52
CA GLY A 139 20.06 25.29 -4.65
C GLY A 139 20.33 26.22 -3.47
N ASP A 140 20.45 27.49 -3.80
CA ASP A 140 20.95 28.58 -2.97
C ASP A 140 19.95 29.00 -1.87
N TYR A 141 20.49 29.72 -0.89
CA TYR A 141 19.71 30.39 0.14
C TYR A 141 19.00 31.61 -0.42
N TRP A 142 17.85 31.94 0.17
CA TRP A 142 17.03 33.09 -0.20
C TRP A 142 16.23 33.60 1.01
N MET A 143 15.75 34.84 0.93
CA MET A 143 14.97 35.45 2.01
C MET A 143 13.49 35.14 1.84
N MET A 144 12.89 34.36 2.76
CA MET A 144 11.52 33.80 2.64
C MET A 144 10.34 34.81 2.63
N GLY A 145 10.60 36.11 2.54
CA GLY A 145 9.61 37.17 2.33
C GLY A 145 10.03 38.22 1.31
N SER A 146 11.01 37.88 0.45
CA SER A 146 11.58 38.76 -0.57
C SER A 146 11.05 38.43 -1.98
N ASP A 147 11.63 39.08 -2.99
CA ASP A 147 11.33 38.89 -4.42
C ASP A 147 11.64 37.48 -4.96
N GLN A 148 11.89 36.46 -4.12
CA GLN A 148 12.21 35.08 -4.55
C GLN A 148 13.46 34.99 -5.44
N VAL A 149 14.55 35.61 -4.98
CA VAL A 149 15.85 35.66 -5.68
C VAL A 149 16.92 34.97 -4.82
N PRO A 150 17.84 34.21 -5.41
CA PRO A 150 18.97 33.63 -4.67
C PRO A 150 19.88 34.71 -4.07
N MET A 151 20.40 34.47 -2.88
CA MET A 151 21.31 35.37 -2.18
C MET A 151 22.66 35.47 -2.88
N GLY A 152 23.19 34.37 -3.42
CA GLY A 152 24.47 34.34 -4.10
C GLY A 152 24.37 34.40 -5.64
N GLY A 153 25.48 34.05 -6.27
CA GLY A 153 25.65 34.09 -7.72
C GLY A 153 25.03 32.87 -8.39
N SER A 154 24.38 33.08 -9.53
CA SER A 154 23.88 32.02 -10.40
C SER A 154 24.31 32.30 -11.83
N ILE A 155 24.93 31.30 -12.46
CA ILE A 155 25.23 31.28 -13.90
C ILE A 155 24.56 30.04 -14.48
N SER A 156 23.80 30.22 -15.54
CA SER A 156 23.19 29.12 -16.30
C SER A 156 23.47 29.32 -17.78
N LYS A 157 23.80 28.23 -18.50
CA LYS A 157 24.18 28.28 -19.93
C LYS A 157 25.29 29.30 -20.24
N GLY A 158 26.16 29.58 -19.26
CA GLY A 158 27.22 30.60 -19.36
C GLY A 158 26.76 32.06 -19.26
N GLU A 159 25.49 32.30 -18.90
CA GLU A 159 24.94 33.65 -18.69
C GLU A 159 24.74 33.92 -17.20
N MET A 160 25.07 35.14 -16.76
CA MET A 160 24.89 35.54 -15.37
C MET A 160 23.40 35.81 -15.07
N ILE A 161 22.77 34.87 -14.36
CA ILE A 161 21.38 34.96 -13.94
C ILE A 161 21.26 35.89 -12.74
N THR A 162 22.14 35.75 -11.74
CA THR A 162 22.25 36.67 -10.60
C THR A 162 23.71 36.86 -10.22
N SER A 163 24.10 38.06 -9.82
CA SER A 163 25.45 38.30 -9.28
C SER A 163 25.59 37.72 -7.86
N PRO A 164 26.78 37.56 -7.28
CA PRO A 164 26.91 37.34 -5.83
C PRO A 164 26.41 38.56 -5.03
N ALA A 165 25.74 38.36 -3.89
CA ALA A 165 25.52 39.43 -2.93
C ALA A 165 26.81 39.73 -2.14
N GLU A 166 26.94 40.96 -1.68
CA GLU A 166 28.05 41.41 -0.84
C GLU A 166 27.88 40.93 0.60
N LEU A 167 28.07 39.62 0.79
CA LEU A 167 27.91 38.91 2.06
C LEU A 167 29.19 38.20 2.43
N THR A 168 29.55 38.22 3.71
CA THR A 168 30.81 37.63 4.17
C THR A 168 30.69 36.11 4.17
N GLY A 169 31.67 35.43 3.57
CA GLY A 169 31.82 33.98 3.76
C GLY A 169 31.03 33.08 2.81
N MET A 170 30.27 33.63 1.85
CA MET A 170 29.47 32.89 0.87
C MET A 170 30.34 32.26 -0.23
N TYR A 171 30.27 30.94 -0.36
CA TYR A 171 30.99 30.18 -1.40
C TYR A 171 30.05 29.79 -2.55
N ALA A 172 30.59 29.68 -3.76
CA ALA A 172 29.87 29.16 -4.92
C ALA A 172 30.60 27.95 -5.51
N PHE A 173 29.83 26.96 -5.91
CA PHE A 173 30.29 25.88 -6.77
C PHE A 173 30.10 26.29 -8.22
N ALA A 174 31.13 26.15 -9.04
CA ALA A 174 31.07 26.43 -10.47
C ALA A 174 31.75 25.33 -11.27
N VAL A 175 31.31 25.15 -12.51
CA VAL A 175 31.96 24.28 -13.50
C VAL A 175 32.33 25.16 -14.69
N THR A 176 33.60 25.16 -15.08
CA THR A 176 34.06 25.88 -16.28
C THR A 176 33.51 25.25 -17.55
N LYS A 177 33.55 25.95 -18.68
CA LYS A 177 33.22 25.36 -20.00
C LYS A 177 34.09 24.16 -20.38
N SER A 178 35.26 24.00 -19.75
CA SER A 178 36.15 22.84 -19.91
C SER A 178 35.81 21.66 -19.00
N GLY A 179 34.72 21.74 -18.21
CA GLY A 179 34.32 20.67 -17.28
C GLY A 179 35.09 20.67 -15.96
N THR A 180 35.82 21.73 -15.62
CA THR A 180 36.61 21.80 -14.39
C THR A 180 35.77 22.36 -13.23
N PRO A 181 35.57 21.61 -12.12
CA PRO A 181 34.84 22.10 -10.97
C PRO A 181 35.70 23.01 -10.08
N THR A 182 35.08 24.01 -9.47
CA THR A 182 35.70 24.93 -8.52
C THR A 182 34.72 25.29 -7.41
N ILE A 183 35.24 25.53 -6.20
CA ILE A 183 34.49 26.10 -5.07
C ILE A 183 35.29 27.28 -4.54
N ASP A 184 34.75 28.49 -4.65
CA ASP A 184 35.40 29.73 -4.23
C ASP A 184 34.38 30.81 -3.85
N GLN A 185 34.84 31.89 -3.23
CA GLN A 185 34.07 33.12 -3.05
C GLN A 185 34.31 34.04 -4.25
N TYR A 186 33.23 34.61 -4.76
CA TYR A 186 33.28 35.53 -5.89
C TYR A 186 32.64 36.87 -5.51
N ARG A 187 33.31 37.96 -5.86
CA ARG A 187 32.75 39.32 -5.78
C ARG A 187 32.38 39.80 -7.17
N PHE A 188 31.24 40.46 -7.30
CA PHE A 188 30.84 41.14 -8.53
C PHE A 188 31.53 42.50 -8.65
N THR A 189 32.06 42.82 -9.83
CA THR A 189 32.54 44.15 -10.17
C THR A 189 32.03 44.53 -11.56
N GLY A 190 31.65 45.78 -11.77
CA GLY A 190 31.22 46.24 -13.07
C GLY A 190 31.10 47.75 -13.15
N ASN A 191 30.88 48.26 -14.35
CA ASN A 191 30.79 49.68 -14.63
C ASN A 191 29.85 49.96 -15.81
N VAL A 192 29.14 51.09 -15.75
CA VAL A 192 28.47 51.69 -16.90
C VAL A 192 29.32 52.87 -17.34
N ALA A 193 29.77 52.87 -18.59
CA ALA A 193 30.58 53.95 -19.16
C ALA A 193 29.85 54.61 -20.35
N LEU A 194 29.84 55.93 -20.37
CA LEU A 194 29.30 56.73 -21.47
C LEU A 194 30.40 57.06 -22.48
N ALA A 195 30.01 57.47 -23.68
CA ALA A 195 30.95 57.82 -24.75
C ALA A 195 31.86 59.01 -24.42
N ASP A 196 31.43 59.89 -23.50
CA ASP A 196 32.17 61.07 -23.04
C ASP A 196 33.17 60.76 -21.90
N GLY A 197 33.30 59.49 -21.52
CA GLY A 197 34.21 59.04 -20.47
C GLY A 197 33.63 59.09 -19.05
N GLN A 198 32.42 59.62 -18.85
CA GLN A 198 31.74 59.53 -17.56
C GLN A 198 31.35 58.08 -17.27
N SER A 199 31.47 57.66 -16.01
CA SER A 199 31.10 56.29 -15.63
C SER A 199 30.59 56.15 -14.21
N PHE A 200 29.84 55.08 -13.95
CA PHE A 200 29.32 54.75 -12.63
C PHE A 200 29.42 53.24 -12.33
N PRO A 201 29.91 52.84 -11.15
CA PRO A 201 30.09 51.43 -10.80
C PRO A 201 28.77 50.67 -10.63
N LEU A 202 28.75 49.44 -11.13
CA LEU A 202 27.65 48.51 -10.94
C LEU A 202 27.81 47.71 -9.65
N SER A 203 26.71 47.54 -8.93
CA SER A 203 26.64 46.81 -7.66
C SER A 203 26.08 45.39 -7.80
N GLY A 204 25.45 45.05 -8.93
CA GLY A 204 25.00 43.68 -9.18
C GLY A 204 24.06 43.52 -10.37
N ILE A 205 23.64 42.28 -10.59
CA ILE A 205 22.72 41.86 -11.66
C ILE A 205 21.57 41.05 -11.04
N ASN A 206 20.33 41.40 -11.42
CA ASN A 206 19.08 40.73 -11.04
C ASN A 206 19.01 40.42 -9.53
N LYS A 207 19.34 41.40 -8.69
CA LYS A 207 19.39 41.21 -7.24
C LYS A 207 18.15 41.73 -6.56
N MET A 208 17.68 40.99 -5.56
CA MET A 208 16.80 41.49 -4.50
C MET A 208 17.56 42.46 -3.59
N LYS A 209 16.82 43.20 -2.77
CA LYS A 209 17.41 44.00 -1.70
C LYS A 209 17.95 43.12 -0.56
N TYR A 210 19.05 43.52 0.06
CA TYR A 210 19.69 42.85 1.18
C TYR A 210 20.57 43.83 1.97
N ASP A 211 21.00 43.47 3.16
CA ASP A 211 21.98 44.25 3.93
C ASP A 211 23.39 43.69 3.71
N LYS A 212 24.33 44.56 3.37
CA LYS A 212 25.72 44.18 3.07
C LYS A 212 26.46 43.71 4.32
N GLU A 213 27.44 42.83 4.14
CA GLU A 213 28.35 42.40 5.22
C GLU A 213 29.81 42.57 4.80
N PRO A 214 30.65 43.25 5.61
CA PRO A 214 30.33 43.89 6.90
C PRO A 214 29.58 45.23 6.73
N GLY A 215 29.04 45.77 7.83
CA GLY A 215 28.51 47.15 7.87
C GLY A 215 26.99 47.30 7.80
N LYS A 216 26.24 46.26 7.40
CA LYS A 216 24.76 46.24 7.39
C LYS A 216 24.11 47.40 6.62
N GLN A 217 24.84 48.02 5.70
CA GLN A 217 24.28 49.04 4.82
C GLN A 217 23.32 48.37 3.84
N HIS A 218 22.18 49.00 3.61
CA HIS A 218 21.23 48.51 2.63
C HIS A 218 21.83 48.53 1.21
N SER A 219 21.68 47.43 0.47
CA SER A 219 22.44 47.17 -0.75
C SER A 219 22.12 48.13 -1.90
N HIS A 220 20.92 48.70 -1.91
CA HIS A 220 20.43 49.58 -2.96
C HIS A 220 20.66 51.08 -2.68
N ILE A 221 21.33 51.46 -1.58
CA ILE A 221 21.65 52.87 -1.34
C ILE A 221 22.85 53.31 -2.20
N ASN A 222 22.71 54.42 -2.93
CA ASN A 222 23.75 55.01 -3.80
C ASN A 222 24.32 54.03 -4.84
N ALA A 223 23.50 53.07 -5.29
CA ALA A 223 23.93 51.93 -6.08
C ALA A 223 23.20 51.84 -7.42
N MET A 224 23.90 51.29 -8.42
CA MET A 224 23.35 50.97 -9.73
C MET A 224 23.33 49.46 -9.96
N TYR A 225 22.19 48.92 -10.37
CA TYR A 225 21.99 47.51 -10.68
C TYR A 225 21.51 47.32 -12.13
N ILE A 226 21.81 46.16 -12.71
CA ILE A 226 21.27 45.73 -14.00
C ILE A 226 20.16 44.70 -13.75
N TYR A 227 19.06 44.85 -14.47
CA TYR A 227 18.04 43.81 -14.61
C TYR A 227 17.97 43.39 -16.07
N THR A 228 18.01 42.08 -16.31
CA THR A 228 17.99 41.44 -17.63
C THR A 228 16.67 40.70 -17.82
N SER A 229 16.42 40.15 -19.00
CA SER A 229 15.27 39.28 -19.26
C SER A 229 15.17 38.06 -18.33
N ALA A 230 16.26 37.65 -17.67
CA ALA A 230 16.21 36.59 -16.64
C ALA A 230 15.33 36.95 -15.42
N TRP A 231 15.06 38.24 -15.15
CA TRP A 231 14.16 38.68 -14.09
C TRP A 231 12.69 38.53 -14.49
N LYS A 232 11.91 37.75 -13.73
CA LYS A 232 10.47 37.62 -14.00
C LYS A 232 9.68 38.78 -13.41
N GLY A 233 8.76 39.33 -14.22
CA GLY A 233 7.79 40.33 -13.80
C GLY A 233 8.14 41.76 -14.18
N THR A 234 7.16 42.65 -13.99
CA THR A 234 7.22 44.05 -14.45
C THR A 234 7.79 45.03 -13.45
N LYS A 235 8.14 44.54 -12.26
CA LYS A 235 8.65 45.33 -11.14
C LYS A 235 9.95 44.72 -10.65
N ARG A 236 10.95 45.59 -10.46
CA ARG A 236 12.19 45.29 -9.75
C ARG A 236 12.00 45.56 -8.24
N PRO A 237 12.93 45.10 -7.36
CA PRO A 237 12.78 45.20 -5.92
C PRO A 237 12.45 46.61 -5.44
N ASN A 238 11.44 46.69 -4.58
CA ASN A 238 11.05 47.94 -3.93
C ASN A 238 11.85 48.11 -2.62
N ASP A 239 12.77 49.06 -2.63
CA ASP A 239 13.49 49.52 -1.45
C ASP A 239 12.79 50.77 -0.92
N THR A 240 12.31 50.72 0.32
CA THR A 240 11.57 51.81 0.95
C THR A 240 12.48 52.96 1.42
N THR A 241 13.79 52.78 1.38
CA THR A 241 14.78 53.78 1.82
C THR A 241 15.23 54.73 0.71
N THR A 242 14.89 54.41 -0.54
CA THR A 242 15.34 55.14 -1.73
C THR A 242 14.22 55.23 -2.78
N THR A 243 14.36 56.13 -3.75
CA THR A 243 13.48 56.16 -4.94
C THR A 243 14.35 55.95 -6.19
N PRO A 244 14.05 54.94 -7.02
CA PRO A 244 14.87 54.59 -8.16
C PRO A 244 14.70 55.55 -9.34
N THR A 245 15.70 55.67 -10.19
CA THR A 245 15.52 56.02 -11.61
C THR A 245 15.81 54.78 -12.43
N GLU A 246 14.97 54.49 -13.44
CA GLU A 246 15.15 53.34 -14.32
C GLU A 246 15.34 53.73 -15.77
N VAL A 247 16.29 53.06 -16.42
CA VAL A 247 16.67 53.34 -17.81
C VAL A 247 16.66 52.02 -18.59
N LEU A 248 15.79 51.92 -19.60
CA LEU A 248 15.83 50.84 -20.57
C LEU A 248 16.94 51.11 -21.58
N VAL A 249 17.83 50.14 -21.74
CA VAL A 249 18.93 50.17 -22.70
C VAL A 249 18.78 48.99 -23.65
N ARG A 250 18.78 49.27 -24.95
CA ARG A 250 18.79 48.25 -26.00
C ARG A 250 19.91 48.54 -26.99
N ASN A 251 20.66 47.50 -27.35
CA ASN A 251 21.83 47.63 -28.24
C ASN A 251 22.84 48.71 -27.79
N GLY A 252 23.01 48.88 -26.47
CA GLY A 252 23.91 49.89 -25.89
C GLY A 252 23.39 51.32 -25.97
N VAL A 253 22.12 51.54 -26.34
CA VAL A 253 21.52 52.87 -26.45
C VAL A 253 20.34 52.98 -25.49
N VAL A 254 20.24 54.12 -24.79
CA VAL A 254 19.11 54.45 -23.91
C VAL A 254 17.85 54.66 -24.75
N GLU A 255 16.82 53.87 -24.51
CA GLU A 255 15.54 53.93 -25.24
C GLU A 255 14.45 54.61 -24.43
N GLN A 256 14.40 54.34 -23.12
CA GLN A 256 13.37 54.88 -22.23
C GLN A 256 13.94 55.18 -20.86
N ILE A 257 13.46 56.26 -20.22
CA ILE A 257 13.82 56.65 -18.87
C ILE A 257 12.53 56.83 -18.05
N SER A 258 12.50 56.26 -16.84
CA SER A 258 11.51 56.53 -15.80
C SER A 258 12.23 57.29 -14.68
N ASP A 259 12.06 58.62 -14.67
CA ASP A 259 12.65 59.50 -13.66
C ASP A 259 11.94 59.29 -12.31
N MET A 260 12.73 59.07 -11.26
CA MET A 260 12.25 58.82 -9.89
C MET A 260 11.10 57.79 -9.83
N GLY A 261 11.14 56.80 -10.72
CA GLY A 261 10.08 55.84 -10.92
C GLY A 261 10.57 54.51 -11.48
N ALA A 262 9.64 53.57 -11.57
CA ALA A 262 9.85 52.28 -12.19
C ALA A 262 9.28 52.25 -13.61
N LEU A 263 9.87 51.45 -14.49
CA LEU A 263 9.30 51.06 -15.77
C LEU A 263 8.38 49.85 -15.55
N PRO A 264 7.05 49.94 -15.77
CA PRO A 264 6.12 48.85 -15.49
C PRO A 264 6.11 47.79 -16.60
N MET A 265 7.28 47.24 -16.93
CA MET A 265 7.48 46.29 -18.02
C MET A 265 8.42 45.15 -17.62
N GLU A 266 8.25 43.98 -18.24
CA GLU A 266 9.28 42.95 -18.20
C GLU A 266 10.51 43.44 -19.00
N VAL A 267 11.69 42.97 -18.62
CA VAL A 267 12.92 43.34 -19.34
C VAL A 267 12.94 42.62 -20.69
N PRO A 268 13.07 43.33 -21.83
CA PRO A 268 13.15 42.70 -23.15
C PRO A 268 14.36 41.77 -23.30
N GLU A 269 14.26 40.71 -24.11
CA GLU A 269 15.33 39.72 -24.32
C GLU A 269 16.61 40.31 -24.96
N ASP A 270 16.47 41.37 -25.75
CA ASP A 270 17.56 42.11 -26.41
C ASP A 270 17.95 43.40 -25.66
N GLY A 271 17.53 43.54 -24.40
CA GLY A 271 17.74 44.74 -23.61
C GLY A 271 18.02 44.49 -22.14
N VAL A 272 18.33 45.57 -21.44
CA VAL A 272 18.50 45.59 -19.98
C VAL A 272 17.86 46.84 -19.39
N ILE A 273 17.48 46.76 -18.11
CA ILE A 273 17.06 47.92 -17.33
C ILE A 273 18.15 48.23 -16.31
N LEU A 274 18.75 49.42 -16.40
CA LEU A 274 19.56 49.98 -15.34
C LEU A 274 18.63 50.57 -14.28
N ARG A 275 18.86 50.22 -13.01
CA ARG A 275 18.12 50.76 -11.86
C ARG A 275 19.11 51.45 -10.93
N GLY A 276 19.07 52.77 -10.88
CA GLY A 276 19.92 53.61 -10.05
C GLY A 276 19.17 54.16 -8.86
N HIS A 277 19.84 54.26 -7.72
CA HIS A 277 19.32 54.83 -6.47
C HIS A 277 20.28 55.87 -5.91
N GLY A 278 19.76 56.91 -5.25
CA GLY A 278 20.58 57.98 -4.65
C GLY A 278 21.54 58.59 -5.65
N GLN A 279 22.85 58.58 -5.36
CA GLN A 279 23.90 59.06 -6.25
C GLN A 279 23.88 58.43 -7.65
N ALA A 280 23.48 57.15 -7.77
CA ALA A 280 23.35 56.50 -9.08
C ALA A 280 22.15 57.04 -9.88
N ALA A 281 21.03 57.32 -9.21
CA ALA A 281 19.88 57.97 -9.84
C ALA A 281 20.22 59.39 -10.29
N GLU A 282 20.92 60.17 -9.44
CA GLU A 282 21.42 61.50 -9.79
C GLU A 282 22.38 61.47 -10.99
N PHE A 283 23.28 60.49 -11.02
CA PHE A 283 24.16 60.27 -12.17
C PHE A 283 23.33 60.04 -13.45
N MET A 284 22.41 59.07 -13.44
CA MET A 284 21.57 58.76 -14.62
C MET A 284 20.81 59.99 -15.10
N ARG A 285 20.17 60.75 -14.21
CA ARG A 285 19.38 61.93 -14.57
C ARG A 285 20.22 63.06 -15.16
N ARG A 286 21.48 63.20 -14.73
CA ARG A 286 22.39 64.23 -15.23
C ARG A 286 23.02 63.87 -16.57
N THR A 287 23.29 62.57 -16.80
CA THR A 287 24.18 62.14 -17.88
C THR A 287 23.50 61.30 -18.95
N MET A 288 22.31 60.76 -18.70
CA MET A 288 21.57 59.92 -19.65
C MET A 288 20.32 60.63 -20.17
N GLN A 289 20.11 60.53 -21.49
CA GLN A 289 18.90 60.92 -22.19
C GLN A 289 18.56 59.83 -23.21
N VAL A 290 17.35 59.83 -23.75
CA VAL A 290 16.99 58.93 -24.86
C VAL A 290 17.95 59.17 -26.03
N GLY A 291 18.54 58.09 -26.55
CA GLY A 291 19.59 58.12 -27.57
C GLY A 291 21.03 58.11 -27.04
N THR A 292 21.24 58.26 -25.72
CA THR A 292 22.59 58.17 -25.13
C THR A 292 23.17 56.78 -25.36
N SER A 293 24.37 56.70 -25.94
CA SER A 293 25.13 55.45 -26.06
C SER A 293 25.95 55.18 -24.80
N LEU A 294 25.92 53.94 -24.34
CA LEU A 294 26.65 53.47 -23.17
C LEU A 294 27.19 52.05 -23.35
N LYS A 295 28.24 51.75 -22.59
CA LYS A 295 28.86 50.43 -22.49
C LYS A 295 28.68 49.88 -21.09
N ILE A 296 28.31 48.62 -21.01
CA ILE A 296 28.17 47.87 -19.76
C ILE A 296 29.23 46.78 -19.75
N ASP A 297 30.12 46.81 -18.76
CA ASP A 297 31.13 45.77 -18.55
C ASP A 297 31.06 45.27 -17.11
N TYR A 298 31.09 43.96 -16.91
CA TYR A 298 31.15 43.34 -15.58
C TYR A 298 31.97 42.06 -15.56
N LYS A 299 32.52 41.74 -14.39
CA LYS A 299 33.35 40.57 -14.13
C LYS A 299 33.09 40.01 -12.74
N LEU A 300 33.56 38.80 -12.50
CA LEU A 300 33.73 38.26 -11.15
C LEU A 300 35.18 38.41 -10.71
N LEU A 301 35.39 38.51 -9.41
CA LEU A 301 36.70 38.49 -8.77
C LEU A 301 36.76 37.31 -7.80
N SER A 302 37.59 36.32 -8.12
CA SER A 302 37.90 35.20 -7.23
C SER A 302 38.62 35.75 -6.00
N GLN A 303 38.09 35.49 -4.81
CA GLN A 303 38.71 35.97 -3.57
C GLN A 303 39.92 35.11 -3.16
N SER A 304 39.96 33.83 -3.55
CA SER A 304 41.10 32.96 -3.24
C SER A 304 42.33 33.29 -4.09
N THR A 305 42.15 33.73 -5.34
CA THR A 305 43.27 33.99 -6.28
C THR A 305 43.50 35.48 -6.57
N GLY A 306 42.52 36.34 -6.30
CA GLY A 306 42.52 37.74 -6.71
C GLY A 306 42.34 37.94 -8.22
N GLN A 307 42.09 36.87 -8.99
CA GLN A 307 41.97 36.95 -10.44
C GLN A 307 40.56 37.38 -10.86
N SER A 308 40.53 38.22 -11.90
CA SER A 308 39.29 38.58 -12.58
C SER A 308 38.86 37.45 -13.52
N VAL A 309 37.60 37.05 -13.40
CA VAL A 309 36.99 35.94 -14.13
C VAL A 309 35.83 36.48 -14.95
N ASP A 310 35.84 36.17 -16.25
CA ASP A 310 34.69 36.40 -17.12
C ASP A 310 33.59 35.39 -16.76
N PRO A 311 32.38 35.82 -16.35
CA PRO A 311 31.26 34.93 -16.07
C PRO A 311 30.98 33.92 -17.17
N SER A 312 31.18 34.31 -18.44
CA SER A 312 30.94 33.46 -19.62
C SER A 312 31.95 32.31 -19.76
N SER A 313 33.04 32.31 -18.98
CA SER A 313 33.97 31.17 -18.90
C SER A 313 33.41 29.99 -18.11
N PHE A 314 32.39 30.23 -17.29
CA PHE A 314 31.66 29.18 -16.59
C PHE A 314 30.58 28.58 -17.48
N GLN A 315 30.40 27.26 -17.39
CA GLN A 315 29.18 26.60 -17.87
C GLN A 315 28.02 26.92 -16.93
N MET A 316 28.29 26.81 -15.63
CA MET A 316 27.32 27.04 -14.57
C MET A 316 28.01 27.53 -13.30
N MET A 317 27.27 28.26 -12.46
CA MET A 317 27.66 28.61 -11.10
C MET A 317 26.43 28.59 -10.20
N ILE A 318 26.52 27.99 -9.01
CA ILE A 318 25.48 28.05 -7.99
C ILE A 318 26.10 28.34 -6.63
N SER A 319 25.60 29.37 -5.97
CA SER A 319 26.05 29.71 -4.62
C SER A 319 25.46 28.78 -3.56
N GLY A 320 26.25 28.58 -2.52
CA GLY A 320 25.84 28.03 -1.24
C GLY A 320 26.25 28.99 -0.11
N HIS A 321 26.25 28.48 1.11
CA HIS A 321 26.42 29.30 2.31
C HIS A 321 27.82 29.24 2.90
N THR A 322 28.17 28.10 3.50
CA THR A 322 29.46 27.89 4.17
C THR A 322 30.19 26.72 3.53
N LEU A 323 31.51 26.80 3.53
CA LEU A 323 32.35 25.64 3.23
C LEU A 323 32.11 24.54 4.28
N LEU A 324 32.07 23.29 3.83
CA LEU A 324 31.91 22.09 4.66
C LEU A 324 33.17 21.24 4.68
N VAL A 325 33.78 21.05 3.51
CA VAL A 325 34.95 20.19 3.35
C VAL A 325 35.99 20.95 2.56
N GLU A 326 37.24 20.91 3.03
CA GLU A 326 38.41 21.44 2.36
C GLU A 326 39.53 20.40 2.44
N ASN A 327 40.17 20.10 1.31
CA ASN A 327 41.27 19.14 1.24
C ASN A 327 40.96 17.76 1.85
N GLY A 328 39.73 17.26 1.63
CA GLY A 328 39.24 15.98 2.12
C GLY A 328 39.03 15.93 3.63
N LYS A 329 38.94 17.09 4.30
CA LYS A 329 38.74 17.21 5.75
C LYS A 329 37.63 18.21 6.05
N ALA A 330 36.96 18.04 7.20
CA ALA A 330 36.00 19.02 7.67
C ALA A 330 36.65 20.40 7.81
N SER A 331 36.04 21.42 7.21
CA SER A 331 36.53 22.81 7.30
C SER A 331 35.96 23.54 8.51
N SER A 332 36.56 24.66 8.89
CA SER A 332 35.85 25.67 9.69
C SER A 332 34.69 26.25 8.86
N PHE A 333 33.60 26.63 9.52
CA PHE A 333 32.51 27.33 8.83
C PHE A 333 32.96 28.74 8.47
N THR A 334 32.74 29.13 7.22
CA THR A 334 33.23 30.39 6.64
C THR A 334 32.32 31.57 6.94
N ARG A 335 31.15 31.32 7.54
CA ARG A 335 30.22 32.32 8.06
C ARG A 335 29.35 31.75 9.18
N ASP A 336 28.67 32.63 9.91
CA ASP A 336 27.78 32.22 11.01
C ASP A 336 26.71 31.24 10.53
N THR A 337 26.54 30.14 11.25
CA THR A 337 25.60 29.07 10.86
C THR A 337 24.33 29.05 11.72
N SER A 338 24.20 29.97 12.67
CA SER A 338 23.04 30.01 13.58
C SER A 338 21.71 30.15 12.81
N GLY A 339 21.68 31.05 11.81
CA GLY A 339 20.51 31.31 10.96
C GLY A 339 20.13 30.17 10.00
N ILE A 340 20.99 29.16 9.84
CA ILE A 340 20.75 27.99 8.96
C ILE A 340 20.69 26.68 9.75
N SER A 341 20.33 26.77 11.03
CA SER A 341 20.25 25.64 11.96
C SER A 341 21.55 24.84 12.03
N GLY A 342 22.73 25.49 12.04
CA GLY A 342 24.03 24.80 11.97
C GLY A 342 24.23 23.72 13.03
N SER A 343 23.79 23.99 14.26
CA SER A 343 23.80 23.05 15.39
C SER A 343 22.52 22.21 15.51
N GLY A 344 21.48 22.53 14.73
CA GLY A 344 20.21 21.80 14.72
C GLY A 344 20.27 20.58 13.82
N VAL A 345 19.55 19.53 14.18
CA VAL A 345 19.42 18.34 13.33
C VAL A 345 18.31 18.56 12.32
N THR A 346 18.62 18.48 11.03
CA THR A 346 17.63 18.62 9.96
C THR A 346 18.13 18.01 8.65
N ALA A 347 17.28 17.99 7.61
CA ALA A 347 17.70 17.64 6.25
C ALA A 347 18.73 18.65 5.71
N ARG A 348 19.67 18.18 4.88
CA ARG A 348 20.79 18.98 4.35
C ARG A 348 20.97 18.76 2.86
N THR A 349 21.49 19.78 2.18
CA THR A 349 21.92 19.68 0.77
C THR A 349 23.34 20.23 0.65
N ALA A 350 24.19 19.60 -0.16
CA ALA A 350 25.53 20.07 -0.47
C ALA A 350 25.92 19.74 -1.91
N VAL A 351 26.94 20.45 -2.39
CA VAL A 351 27.62 20.11 -3.63
C VAL A 351 29.14 20.17 -3.42
N GLY A 352 29.86 19.24 -4.04
CA GLY A 352 31.30 19.13 -3.94
C GLY A 352 31.92 18.45 -5.15
N TYR A 353 33.24 18.22 -5.10
CA TYR A 353 33.96 17.51 -6.16
C TYR A 353 35.07 16.62 -5.61
N SER A 354 35.55 15.68 -6.43
CA SER A 354 36.63 14.72 -6.11
C SER A 354 38.01 15.37 -6.14
N LYS A 355 39.01 14.74 -5.53
CA LYS A 355 40.38 15.28 -5.45
C LYS A 355 41.01 15.55 -6.82
N ASP A 356 40.70 14.72 -7.81
CA ASP A 356 41.16 14.84 -9.20
C ASP A 356 40.28 15.77 -10.06
N GLY A 357 39.19 16.32 -9.50
CA GLY A 357 38.24 17.17 -10.21
C GLY A 357 37.37 16.44 -11.24
N ARG A 358 37.45 15.10 -11.33
CA ARG A 358 36.68 14.32 -12.30
C ARG A 358 35.19 14.25 -11.97
N TYR A 359 34.85 14.07 -10.69
CA TYR A 359 33.46 13.88 -10.26
C TYR A 359 32.95 15.12 -9.53
N ALA A 360 31.74 15.53 -9.89
CA ALA A 360 30.90 16.36 -9.03
C ALA A 360 30.00 15.46 -8.17
N TYR A 361 29.85 15.82 -6.90
CA TYR A 361 29.00 15.14 -5.93
C TYR A 361 27.86 16.07 -5.52
N ILE A 362 26.63 15.66 -5.79
CA ILE A 362 25.42 16.40 -5.43
C ILE A 362 24.71 15.60 -4.35
N VAL A 363 24.58 16.16 -3.16
CA VAL A 363 24.28 15.40 -1.95
C VAL A 363 23.04 15.92 -1.25
N THR A 364 22.13 15.04 -0.87
CA THR A 364 21.09 15.32 0.12
C THR A 364 21.20 14.38 1.32
N ALA A 365 20.88 14.88 2.51
CA ALA A 365 20.67 14.07 3.70
C ALA A 365 19.22 14.21 4.16
N GLU A 366 18.56 13.08 4.38
CA GLU A 366 17.14 13.00 4.68
C GLU A 366 16.83 13.34 6.14
N SER A 367 15.68 13.96 6.39
CA SER A 367 15.09 14.09 7.74
C SER A 367 13.59 13.87 7.63
N ASN A 368 13.15 12.66 7.95
CA ASN A 368 11.78 12.17 7.78
C ASN A 368 11.52 10.99 8.77
N SER A 369 10.44 10.24 8.59
CA SER A 369 10.06 9.13 9.48
C SER A 369 11.09 8.01 9.60
N VAL A 370 11.99 7.86 8.61
CA VAL A 370 13.02 6.80 8.56
C VAL A 370 14.46 7.32 8.64
N SER A 371 14.66 8.63 8.72
CA SER A 371 15.98 9.27 8.75
C SER A 371 16.03 10.46 9.70
N SER A 372 17.04 10.51 10.56
CA SER A 372 17.09 11.50 11.64
C SER A 372 17.59 12.89 11.22
N GLY A 373 18.24 13.04 10.06
CA GLY A 373 18.91 14.28 9.65
C GLY A 373 20.30 14.46 10.27
N PHE A 374 20.96 15.57 9.94
CA PHE A 374 22.30 15.93 10.43
C PHE A 374 22.38 17.36 10.99
N THR A 375 23.24 17.55 11.99
CA THR A 375 23.90 18.85 12.21
C THR A 375 24.94 19.10 11.11
N LEU A 376 25.40 20.34 10.91
CA LEU A 376 26.43 20.58 9.88
C LEU A 376 27.74 19.81 10.17
N LYS A 377 28.15 19.68 11.44
CA LYS A 377 29.37 18.94 11.81
C LYS A 377 29.28 17.45 11.49
N GLU A 378 28.14 16.83 11.80
CA GLU A 378 27.88 15.42 11.43
C GLU A 378 27.86 15.26 9.91
N PHE A 379 27.28 16.22 9.18
CA PHE A 379 27.25 16.19 7.72
C PHE A 379 28.65 16.30 7.11
N GLN A 380 29.53 17.16 7.65
CA GLN A 380 30.94 17.23 7.23
C GLN A 380 31.64 15.87 7.32
N GLN A 381 31.44 15.16 8.43
CA GLN A 381 32.03 13.83 8.64
C GLN A 381 31.51 12.82 7.61
N ALA A 382 30.21 12.81 7.34
CA ALA A 382 29.61 11.94 6.32
C ALA A 382 30.14 12.26 4.91
N LEU A 383 30.28 13.54 4.54
CA LEU A 383 30.83 13.96 3.25
C LEU A 383 32.30 13.56 3.08
N VAL A 384 33.11 13.69 4.14
CA VAL A 384 34.51 13.25 4.15
C VAL A 384 34.61 11.73 3.98
N GLN A 385 33.77 10.95 4.66
CA GLN A 385 33.73 9.49 4.49
C GLN A 385 33.23 9.05 3.12
N ALA A 386 32.39 9.87 2.47
CA ALA A 386 32.00 9.67 1.07
C ALA A 386 33.13 10.01 0.07
N GLY A 387 34.31 10.45 0.53
CA GLY A 387 35.47 10.73 -0.31
C GLY A 387 35.45 12.10 -1.00
N ILE A 388 34.56 13.00 -0.59
CA ILE A 388 34.42 14.32 -1.20
C ILE A 388 35.60 15.20 -0.78
N TRP A 389 36.27 15.85 -1.74
CA TRP A 389 37.51 16.60 -1.51
C TRP A 389 37.27 18.04 -1.09
N LYS A 390 36.32 18.72 -1.74
CA LYS A 390 35.88 20.07 -1.39
C LYS A 390 34.38 20.16 -1.55
N ALA A 391 33.68 20.74 -0.58
CA ALA A 391 32.22 20.82 -0.59
C ALA A 391 31.69 22.10 0.07
N VAL A 392 30.60 22.64 -0.48
CA VAL A 392 29.87 23.79 0.04
C VAL A 392 28.45 23.37 0.42
N ASN A 393 27.94 23.93 1.52
CA ASN A 393 26.57 23.72 1.98
C ASN A 393 25.58 24.52 1.13
N LEU A 394 24.55 23.86 0.61
CA LEU A 394 23.39 24.47 -0.07
C LEU A 394 22.22 24.62 0.92
N ASP A 395 21.10 25.19 0.48
CA ASP A 395 19.92 25.38 1.33
C ASP A 395 19.39 24.03 1.87
N GLY A 396 18.92 24.04 3.12
CA GLY A 396 18.59 22.84 3.87
C GLY A 396 17.15 22.79 4.37
N GLY A 397 16.89 21.90 5.33
CA GLY A 397 15.58 21.81 5.98
C GLY A 397 14.47 21.41 5.00
N GLY A 398 13.34 22.13 5.03
CA GLY A 398 12.22 21.84 4.13
C GLY A 398 12.51 22.11 2.65
N SER A 399 13.61 22.80 2.33
CA SER A 399 14.06 22.98 0.93
C SER A 399 14.77 21.74 0.39
N THR A 400 15.37 20.92 1.26
CA THR A 400 16.14 19.73 0.85
C THR A 400 15.26 18.76 0.06
N THR A 401 15.53 18.71 -1.23
CA THR A 401 14.81 17.89 -2.20
C THR A 401 15.81 17.28 -3.16
N MET A 402 15.69 15.99 -3.44
CA MET A 402 16.38 15.33 -4.53
C MET A 402 15.34 14.64 -5.42
N THR A 403 15.55 14.75 -6.72
CA THR A 403 14.78 14.03 -7.72
C THR A 403 15.74 13.32 -8.67
N ASN A 404 15.34 12.16 -9.15
CA ASN A 404 16.06 11.41 -10.16
C ASN A 404 15.06 10.71 -11.08
N ARG A 405 15.46 10.49 -12.33
CA ARG A 405 14.77 9.65 -13.30
C ARG A 405 15.21 8.21 -13.03
N PRO A 406 14.33 7.35 -12.48
CA PRO A 406 14.69 5.96 -12.25
C PRO A 406 15.04 5.28 -13.56
N LEU A 407 15.85 4.22 -13.50
CA LEU A 407 16.34 3.57 -14.71
C LEU A 407 15.19 3.02 -15.57
N GLY A 408 15.14 3.45 -16.84
CA GLY A 408 14.08 3.10 -17.79
C GLY A 408 12.79 3.91 -17.67
N ASP A 409 12.68 4.85 -16.72
CA ASP A 409 11.60 5.83 -16.67
C ASP A 409 11.91 7.06 -17.53
N PHE A 410 10.87 7.70 -18.07
CA PHE A 410 10.99 8.96 -18.79
C PHE A 410 10.99 10.18 -17.87
N ASP A 411 10.18 10.14 -16.81
CA ASP A 411 10.01 11.24 -15.87
C ASP A 411 10.88 11.08 -14.62
N THR A 412 11.35 12.22 -14.10
CA THR A 412 11.96 12.28 -12.76
C THR A 412 10.92 12.07 -11.67
N LYS A 413 11.32 11.41 -10.59
CA LYS A 413 10.53 11.22 -9.38
C LYS A 413 11.29 11.74 -8.17
N LEU A 414 10.55 11.98 -7.10
CA LEU A 414 11.15 12.30 -5.81
C LEU A 414 11.97 11.09 -5.33
N THR A 415 13.25 11.29 -5.05
CA THR A 415 14.18 10.22 -4.64
C THR A 415 13.84 9.70 -3.24
N HIS A 416 13.39 10.58 -2.37
CA HIS A 416 13.00 10.28 -1.00
C HIS A 416 11.97 11.28 -0.49
N GLU A 417 11.15 10.90 0.49
CA GLU A 417 10.23 11.82 1.14
C GLU A 417 10.98 13.04 1.74
N THR A 418 10.44 14.24 1.52
CA THR A 418 11.00 15.48 2.06
C THR A 418 10.65 15.63 3.55
N LYS A 419 11.30 16.57 4.24
CA LYS A 419 10.99 16.88 5.64
C LYS A 419 9.53 17.30 5.85
N GLU A 420 8.91 17.92 4.85
CA GLU A 420 7.53 18.42 4.89
C GLU A 420 6.51 17.36 4.40
N GLY A 421 6.98 16.17 3.99
CA GLY A 421 6.19 15.07 3.45
C GLY A 421 6.29 14.88 1.93
N GLY A 422 5.82 13.74 1.42
CA GLY A 422 5.92 13.38 -0.01
C GLY A 422 5.06 14.23 -0.95
N ASN A 423 3.96 14.80 -0.46
CA ASN A 423 3.03 15.63 -1.24
C ASN A 423 3.31 17.14 -1.12
N ASN A 424 4.24 17.55 -0.25
CA ASN A 424 4.50 18.96 0.08
C ASN A 424 5.95 19.33 -0.23
N VAL A 425 6.29 19.40 -1.52
CA VAL A 425 7.63 19.84 -1.95
C VAL A 425 7.68 21.37 -1.95
N ARG A 426 8.58 21.95 -1.14
CA ARG A 426 8.74 23.41 -1.01
C ARG A 426 9.15 24.05 -2.34
N SER A 427 8.58 25.21 -2.63
CA SER A 427 9.04 26.06 -3.72
C SER A 427 10.38 26.72 -3.34
N VAL A 428 11.39 26.58 -4.20
CA VAL A 428 12.73 27.17 -4.03
C VAL A 428 13.06 28.09 -5.21
N VAL A 429 14.07 28.94 -5.07
CA VAL A 429 14.39 29.98 -6.07
C VAL A 429 15.31 29.50 -7.19
N ASN A 430 16.12 28.47 -6.92
CA ASN A 430 16.93 27.77 -7.90
C ASN A 430 17.29 26.36 -7.40
N GLY A 431 17.92 25.58 -8.27
CA GLY A 431 18.37 24.22 -8.06
C GLY A 431 19.55 23.87 -8.95
N LEU A 432 20.15 22.70 -8.70
CA LEU A 432 21.24 22.16 -9.51
C LEU A 432 20.75 20.90 -10.21
N GLY A 433 20.77 20.91 -11.55
CA GLY A 433 20.33 19.80 -12.39
C GLY A 433 21.50 19.05 -13.00
N VAL A 434 21.31 17.73 -13.17
CA VAL A 434 22.16 16.86 -13.98
C VAL A 434 21.43 16.59 -15.28
N PHE A 435 22.10 16.84 -16.40
CA PHE A 435 21.57 16.70 -17.74
C PHE A 435 22.39 15.68 -18.53
N THR A 436 21.73 15.00 -19.47
CA THR A 436 22.40 14.11 -20.41
C THR A 436 22.22 14.60 -21.84
N THR A 437 23.30 14.57 -22.61
CA THR A 437 23.31 14.82 -24.06
C THR A 437 23.55 13.53 -24.85
N ALA A 438 23.50 12.36 -24.19
CA ALA A 438 23.69 11.08 -24.84
C ALA A 438 22.61 10.86 -25.92
N PRO A 439 22.98 10.44 -27.15
CA PRO A 439 22.01 10.14 -28.18
C PRO A 439 21.18 8.91 -27.81
N ALA A 440 20.04 8.74 -28.48
CA ALA A 440 19.32 7.47 -28.42
C ALA A 440 20.20 6.34 -28.99
N GLY A 441 20.33 5.25 -28.24
CA GLY A 441 21.15 4.09 -28.57
C GLY A 441 20.33 2.81 -28.76
N LYS A 442 21.03 1.68 -28.85
CA LYS A 442 20.39 0.36 -28.94
C LYS A 442 19.91 -0.11 -27.56
N VAL A 443 18.75 -0.78 -27.52
CA VAL A 443 18.22 -1.38 -26.28
C VAL A 443 19.28 -2.30 -25.66
N LYS A 444 19.67 -1.98 -24.43
CA LYS A 444 20.65 -2.74 -23.66
C LYS A 444 19.99 -3.73 -22.73
N SER A 445 18.93 -3.31 -22.03
CA SER A 445 18.23 -4.16 -21.09
C SER A 445 16.79 -3.71 -20.87
N MET A 446 16.04 -4.59 -20.20
CA MET A 446 14.62 -4.44 -19.92
C MET A 446 14.32 -4.95 -18.50
N THR A 447 13.33 -4.36 -17.85
CA THR A 447 12.86 -4.76 -16.52
C THR A 447 11.38 -5.09 -16.60
N LEU A 448 10.99 -6.27 -16.10
CA LEU A 448 9.60 -6.72 -16.04
C LEU A 448 8.92 -6.31 -14.75
N SER A 449 7.62 -6.05 -14.82
CA SER A 449 6.78 -5.76 -13.65
C SER A 449 5.39 -6.36 -13.84
N GLY A 450 4.96 -7.17 -12.89
CA GLY A 450 3.65 -7.83 -12.88
C GLY A 450 3.51 -8.76 -11.68
N GLU A 451 2.47 -9.58 -11.68
CA GLU A 451 2.14 -10.49 -10.58
C GLU A 451 3.25 -11.52 -10.34
N LYS A 452 3.66 -11.66 -9.06
CA LYS A 452 4.68 -12.63 -8.64
C LYS A 452 4.08 -13.95 -8.16
N THR A 453 2.80 -13.98 -7.85
CA THR A 453 2.09 -15.15 -7.35
C THR A 453 0.78 -15.30 -8.09
N LEU A 454 0.51 -16.48 -8.63
CA LEU A 454 -0.69 -16.79 -9.41
C LEU A 454 -1.34 -18.10 -8.94
N PHE A 455 -2.63 -18.25 -9.23
CA PHE A 455 -3.31 -19.55 -9.16
C PHE A 455 -3.32 -20.22 -10.53
N ILE A 456 -3.45 -21.56 -10.55
CA ILE A 456 -3.60 -22.34 -11.79
C ILE A 456 -4.81 -21.82 -12.57
N GLY A 457 -4.64 -21.60 -13.87
CA GLY A 457 -5.65 -21.02 -14.76
C GLY A 457 -5.74 -19.49 -14.73
N GLN A 458 -5.07 -18.81 -13.80
CA GLN A 458 -5.06 -17.35 -13.75
C GLN A 458 -4.31 -16.76 -14.95
N ARG A 459 -4.90 -15.71 -15.55
CA ARG A 459 -4.25 -14.87 -16.57
C ARG A 459 -3.51 -13.72 -15.89
N ALA A 460 -2.29 -13.43 -16.32
CA ALA A 460 -1.47 -12.33 -15.81
C ALA A 460 -0.76 -11.59 -16.94
N THR A 461 -0.87 -10.26 -16.92
CA THR A 461 -0.15 -9.37 -17.82
C THR A 461 1.11 -8.84 -17.14
N TYR A 462 2.13 -8.52 -17.95
CA TYR A 462 3.39 -7.98 -17.46
C TYR A 462 3.72 -6.72 -18.25
N SER A 463 4.02 -5.65 -17.52
CA SER A 463 4.56 -4.41 -18.07
C SER A 463 6.08 -4.45 -18.11
N MET A 464 6.66 -3.58 -18.92
CA MET A 464 8.11 -3.55 -19.13
C MET A 464 8.62 -2.12 -19.20
N LYS A 465 9.78 -1.90 -18.60
CA LYS A 465 10.62 -0.72 -18.85
C LYS A 465 11.85 -1.15 -19.63
N ALA A 466 12.35 -0.29 -20.50
CA ALA A 466 13.54 -0.56 -21.29
C ALA A 466 14.49 0.64 -21.27
N TYR A 467 15.78 0.37 -21.44
CA TYR A 467 16.79 1.39 -21.59
C TYR A 467 17.90 0.98 -22.56
N ASP A 468 18.54 1.98 -23.17
CA ASP A 468 19.58 1.79 -24.17
C ASP A 468 20.99 1.66 -23.56
N GLU A 469 22.00 1.56 -24.42
CA GLU A 469 23.41 1.47 -24.00
C GLU A 469 23.95 2.71 -23.27
N HIS A 470 23.30 3.85 -23.44
CA HIS A 470 23.55 5.09 -22.73
C HIS A 470 22.66 5.26 -21.49
N TYR A 471 21.84 4.27 -21.18
CA TYR A 471 20.86 4.27 -20.09
C TYR A 471 19.75 5.32 -20.26
N ASN A 472 19.49 5.76 -21.50
CA ASN A 472 18.29 6.52 -21.80
C ASN A 472 17.07 5.59 -21.81
N PRO A 473 15.90 6.06 -21.37
CA PRO A 473 14.67 5.29 -21.43
C PRO A 473 14.29 5.01 -22.89
N VAL A 474 13.83 3.79 -23.14
CA VAL A 474 13.29 3.37 -24.45
C VAL A 474 11.82 3.03 -24.27
N ASP A 475 10.99 3.56 -25.15
CA ASP A 475 9.55 3.29 -25.13
C ASP A 475 9.30 1.82 -25.50
N ALA A 476 8.89 1.04 -24.51
CA ALA A 476 8.67 -0.39 -24.65
C ALA A 476 7.55 -0.74 -25.64
N SER A 477 6.62 0.19 -25.94
CA SER A 477 5.55 -0.03 -26.91
C SER A 477 6.04 -0.11 -28.35
N ASN A 478 7.22 0.46 -28.62
CA ASN A 478 7.87 0.42 -29.94
C ASN A 478 8.80 -0.79 -30.11
N LEU A 479 8.87 -1.68 -29.11
CA LEU A 479 9.74 -2.86 -29.15
C LEU A 479 8.99 -4.08 -29.67
N ASP A 480 9.64 -4.84 -30.56
CA ASP A 480 9.19 -6.19 -30.93
C ASP A 480 9.59 -7.16 -29.81
N VAL A 481 8.67 -7.42 -28.88
CA VAL A 481 8.92 -8.23 -27.69
C VAL A 481 8.43 -9.66 -27.91
N LYS A 482 9.35 -10.61 -27.81
CA LYS A 482 9.06 -12.04 -27.84
C LYS A 482 8.99 -12.59 -26.42
N TRP A 483 7.81 -13.07 -26.06
CA TRP A 483 7.50 -13.66 -24.76
C TRP A 483 7.57 -15.19 -24.79
N SER A 484 8.14 -15.78 -23.76
CA SER A 484 8.14 -17.23 -23.55
C SER A 484 8.18 -17.57 -22.05
N ALA A 485 7.95 -18.84 -21.73
CA ALA A 485 8.12 -19.38 -20.38
C ALA A 485 9.06 -20.59 -20.46
N ALA A 486 10.05 -20.66 -19.58
CA ALA A 486 11.15 -21.62 -19.72
C ALA A 486 10.77 -23.05 -19.32
N ASP A 487 9.72 -23.24 -18.53
CA ASP A 487 9.48 -24.48 -17.79
C ASP A 487 8.08 -25.11 -18.04
N GLY A 488 7.34 -24.58 -19.01
CA GLY A 488 6.02 -25.10 -19.41
C GLY A 488 4.90 -24.91 -18.37
N LYS A 489 5.19 -24.32 -17.21
CA LYS A 489 4.18 -24.04 -16.17
C LYS A 489 3.35 -22.81 -16.46
N MET A 490 3.80 -21.98 -17.39
CA MET A 490 3.04 -20.86 -17.94
C MET A 490 3.00 -20.94 -19.45
N LYS A 491 1.89 -20.48 -20.03
CA LYS A 491 1.73 -20.38 -21.48
C LYS A 491 1.44 -18.94 -21.84
N TRP A 492 2.21 -18.38 -22.78
CA TRP A 492 1.88 -17.10 -23.39
C TRP A 492 0.66 -17.28 -24.32
N ASP A 493 -0.36 -16.46 -24.13
CA ASP A 493 -1.59 -16.46 -24.92
C ASP A 493 -1.97 -15.02 -25.30
N LYS A 494 -1.57 -14.62 -26.51
CA LYS A 494 -1.72 -13.29 -27.13
C LYS A 494 -1.03 -12.16 -26.35
N ASP A 495 -1.60 -11.77 -25.23
CA ASP A 495 -1.26 -10.57 -24.45
C ASP A 495 -0.98 -10.86 -22.96
N ALA A 496 -1.19 -12.11 -22.52
CA ALA A 496 -1.03 -12.50 -21.12
C ALA A 496 -0.41 -13.89 -21.02
N PHE A 497 0.21 -14.18 -19.87
CA PHE A 497 0.51 -15.55 -19.49
C PHE A 497 -0.65 -16.20 -18.75
N VAL A 498 -0.89 -17.47 -19.02
CA VAL A 498 -1.85 -18.33 -18.31
C VAL A 498 -1.08 -19.38 -17.52
N ALA A 499 -1.26 -19.40 -16.20
CA ALA A 499 -0.68 -20.41 -15.34
C ALA A 499 -1.29 -21.80 -15.64
N GLN A 500 -0.45 -22.80 -15.91
CA GLN A 500 -0.86 -24.15 -16.32
C GLN A 500 -0.74 -25.16 -15.17
N SER A 501 0.30 -25.06 -14.34
CA SER A 501 0.57 -26.02 -13.27
C SER A 501 1.36 -25.38 -12.12
N SER A 502 1.27 -25.97 -10.92
CA SER A 502 1.86 -25.40 -9.70
C SER A 502 3.38 -25.50 -9.62
N GLY A 503 3.98 -24.52 -8.94
CA GLY A 503 5.43 -24.40 -8.72
C GLY A 503 5.98 -23.06 -9.20
N LYS A 504 7.32 -22.91 -9.11
CA LYS A 504 8.01 -21.74 -9.65
C LYS A 504 8.09 -21.82 -11.17
N ALA A 505 7.77 -20.73 -11.84
CA ALA A 505 7.89 -20.52 -13.28
C ALA A 505 8.81 -19.34 -13.58
N THR A 506 9.45 -19.36 -14.75
CA THR A 506 10.29 -18.26 -15.22
C THR A 506 9.75 -17.76 -16.55
N ILE A 507 9.25 -16.53 -16.55
CA ILE A 507 8.88 -15.83 -17.78
C ILE A 507 10.11 -15.16 -18.37
N VAL A 508 10.18 -15.12 -19.69
CA VAL A 508 11.30 -14.56 -20.45
C VAL A 508 10.75 -13.59 -21.49
N ALA A 509 11.28 -12.37 -21.50
CA ALA A 509 11.03 -11.39 -22.54
C ALA A 509 12.35 -11.08 -23.27
N THR A 510 12.28 -11.08 -24.60
CA THR A 510 13.41 -10.75 -25.47
C THR A 510 13.00 -9.72 -26.50
N SER A 511 13.86 -8.74 -26.76
CA SER A 511 13.67 -7.77 -27.84
C SER A 511 15.02 -7.31 -28.34
N GLY A 512 15.27 -7.43 -29.65
CA GLY A 512 16.59 -7.25 -30.22
C GLY A 512 17.63 -8.17 -29.55
N GLY A 513 18.69 -7.58 -29.00
CA GLY A 513 19.72 -8.28 -28.23
C GLY A 513 19.46 -8.36 -26.72
N ALA A 514 18.43 -7.67 -26.21
CA ALA A 514 18.13 -7.62 -24.79
C ALA A 514 17.28 -8.82 -24.35
N LYS A 515 17.60 -9.36 -23.17
CA LYS A 515 16.87 -10.46 -22.53
C LYS A 515 16.64 -10.16 -21.06
N THR A 516 15.43 -10.37 -20.58
CA THR A 516 15.07 -10.23 -19.16
C THR A 516 14.16 -11.37 -18.73
N THR A 517 14.13 -11.64 -17.43
CA THR A 517 13.37 -12.75 -16.85
C THR A 517 12.70 -12.32 -15.55
N ALA A 518 11.55 -12.91 -15.24
CA ALA A 518 10.93 -12.79 -13.92
C ALA A 518 10.48 -14.15 -13.40
N GLU A 519 10.61 -14.36 -12.08
CA GLU A 519 10.10 -15.54 -11.39
C GLU A 519 8.66 -15.33 -10.93
N VAL A 520 7.82 -16.34 -11.14
CA VAL A 520 6.40 -16.35 -10.79
C VAL A 520 6.11 -17.63 -10.02
N THR A 521 5.47 -17.54 -8.86
CA THR A 521 5.06 -18.70 -8.06
C THR A 521 3.60 -19.04 -8.36
N ILE A 522 3.34 -20.25 -8.84
CA ILE A 522 1.98 -20.73 -9.13
C ILE A 522 1.54 -21.64 -7.98
N ILE A 523 0.50 -21.23 -7.28
CA ILE A 523 -0.08 -21.92 -6.11
C ILE A 523 -0.98 -23.05 -6.61
N GLY A 524 -0.74 -24.30 -6.20
CA GLY A 524 -1.65 -25.43 -6.40
C GLY A 524 -2.23 -25.97 -5.09
N ALA A 525 -3.05 -27.01 -5.16
CA ALA A 525 -3.71 -27.60 -3.99
C ALA A 525 -2.74 -28.21 -2.95
N LYS A 526 -1.50 -28.49 -3.33
CA LYS A 526 -0.42 -28.95 -2.44
C LYS A 526 0.14 -27.83 -1.56
N ASP A 527 -0.01 -26.58 -2.00
CA ASP A 527 0.49 -25.39 -1.32
C ASP A 527 -0.56 -24.82 -0.34
N LEU A 528 -1.75 -25.45 -0.28
CA LEU A 528 -2.89 -25.05 0.52
C LEU A 528 -3.06 -25.94 1.76
N SER A 529 -3.29 -25.33 2.91
CA SER A 529 -3.77 -25.99 4.12
C SER A 529 -5.30 -26.15 4.11
N SER A 530 -6.03 -25.15 3.60
CA SER A 530 -7.47 -25.20 3.46
C SER A 530 -8.03 -24.39 2.28
N LEU A 531 -9.25 -24.75 1.87
CA LEU A 531 -10.09 -24.03 0.92
C LEU A 531 -11.46 -23.77 1.53
N GLN A 532 -11.97 -22.54 1.44
CA GLN A 532 -13.24 -22.16 2.04
C GLN A 532 -14.02 -21.26 1.09
N ILE A 533 -15.33 -21.49 0.97
CA ILE A 533 -16.26 -20.51 0.40
C ILE A 533 -16.59 -19.53 1.52
N ALA A 534 -16.40 -18.23 1.31
CA ALA A 534 -16.59 -17.23 2.37
C ALA A 534 -18.05 -17.17 2.85
N THR A 535 -18.98 -17.48 1.95
CA THR A 535 -20.39 -17.69 2.25
C THR A 535 -20.55 -19.06 2.89
N SER A 536 -21.27 -19.16 4.01
CA SER A 536 -21.46 -20.42 4.75
C SER A 536 -22.60 -21.27 4.17
N SER A 537 -23.66 -20.63 3.68
CA SER A 537 -24.87 -21.27 3.16
C SER A 537 -25.64 -20.33 2.22
N ALA A 538 -26.61 -20.86 1.46
CA ALA A 538 -27.44 -20.05 0.55
C ALA A 538 -28.89 -20.55 0.46
N PRO A 539 -29.90 -19.69 0.18
CA PRO A 539 -31.29 -20.12 0.02
C PRO A 539 -31.49 -21.10 -1.13
N LEU A 540 -32.22 -22.19 -0.88
CA LEU A 540 -32.66 -23.14 -1.92
C LEU A 540 -34.00 -22.67 -2.51
N SER A 541 -34.02 -21.49 -3.13
CA SER A 541 -35.21 -20.95 -3.78
C SER A 541 -34.92 -20.53 -5.22
N SER A 542 -35.89 -20.75 -6.12
CA SER A 542 -35.78 -20.33 -7.51
C SER A 542 -35.57 -18.82 -7.60
N GLY A 543 -34.57 -18.38 -8.36
CA GLY A 543 -34.19 -16.97 -8.49
C GLY A 543 -33.17 -16.49 -7.45
N ALA A 544 -32.78 -17.31 -6.47
CA ALA A 544 -31.74 -16.91 -5.52
C ALA A 544 -30.40 -16.66 -6.21
N SER A 545 -29.74 -15.56 -5.84
CA SER A 545 -28.45 -15.14 -6.37
C SER A 545 -27.52 -14.75 -5.22
N VAL A 546 -26.45 -15.50 -5.01
CA VAL A 546 -25.60 -15.38 -3.82
C VAL A 546 -24.12 -15.34 -4.20
N PRO A 547 -23.34 -14.33 -3.74
CA PRO A 547 -21.90 -14.33 -3.89
C PRO A 547 -21.27 -15.54 -3.18
N VAL A 548 -20.32 -16.21 -3.82
CA VAL A 548 -19.62 -17.39 -3.30
C VAL A 548 -18.11 -17.29 -3.53
N PRO A 549 -17.44 -16.23 -3.03
CA PRO A 549 -16.01 -16.07 -3.23
C PRO A 549 -15.23 -17.16 -2.48
N VAL A 550 -14.21 -17.72 -3.13
CA VAL A 550 -13.40 -18.80 -2.58
C VAL A 550 -12.08 -18.25 -2.05
N LYS A 551 -11.77 -18.58 -0.80
CA LYS A 551 -10.53 -18.24 -0.09
C LYS A 551 -9.70 -19.49 0.10
N ALA A 552 -8.40 -19.36 -0.11
CA ALA A 552 -7.42 -20.39 0.16
C ALA A 552 -6.51 -19.93 1.29
N THR A 553 -6.23 -20.84 2.23
CA THR A 553 -5.19 -20.65 3.24
C THR A 553 -3.97 -21.45 2.80
N LEU A 554 -2.83 -20.79 2.67
CA LEU A 554 -1.55 -21.40 2.32
C LEU A 554 -0.96 -22.17 3.51
N LEU A 555 0.01 -23.03 3.26
CA LEU A 555 0.71 -23.77 4.33
C LEU A 555 1.45 -22.88 5.34
N ASN A 556 1.83 -21.66 4.95
CA ASN A 556 2.45 -20.67 5.84
C ASN A 556 1.43 -19.83 6.63
N GLY A 557 0.13 -20.12 6.50
CA GLY A 557 -0.96 -19.40 7.18
C GLY A 557 -1.49 -18.18 6.42
N ASN A 558 -0.82 -17.72 5.35
CA ASN A 558 -1.31 -16.59 4.55
C ASN A 558 -2.61 -16.96 3.84
N GLN A 559 -3.53 -16.00 3.72
CA GLN A 559 -4.77 -16.18 2.98
C GLN A 559 -4.71 -15.46 1.63
N ALA A 560 -5.32 -16.07 0.62
CA ALA A 560 -5.47 -15.49 -0.71
C ALA A 560 -6.84 -15.83 -1.30
N THR A 561 -7.35 -14.94 -2.17
CA THR A 561 -8.59 -15.19 -2.90
C THR A 561 -8.27 -16.01 -4.13
N VAL A 562 -8.96 -17.13 -4.32
CA VAL A 562 -8.84 -17.93 -5.54
C VAL A 562 -9.66 -17.24 -6.64
N PRO A 563 -9.08 -16.96 -7.82
CA PRO A 563 -9.82 -16.40 -8.94
C PRO A 563 -11.05 -17.27 -9.28
N SER A 564 -12.21 -16.65 -9.50
CA SER A 564 -13.46 -17.37 -9.82
C SER A 564 -13.31 -18.27 -11.05
N SER A 565 -12.54 -17.82 -12.04
CA SER A 565 -12.22 -18.59 -13.26
C SER A 565 -11.40 -19.86 -13.02
N ALA A 566 -10.72 -19.96 -11.88
CA ALA A 566 -9.92 -21.13 -11.49
C ALA A 566 -10.73 -22.15 -10.67
N VAL A 567 -11.91 -21.76 -10.18
CA VAL A 567 -12.77 -22.62 -9.36
C VAL A 567 -13.73 -23.40 -10.25
N LYS A 568 -13.74 -24.71 -10.10
CA LYS A 568 -14.74 -25.59 -10.74
C LYS A 568 -15.88 -25.84 -9.78
N TRP A 569 -17.12 -25.75 -10.26
CA TRP A 569 -18.32 -25.92 -9.45
C TRP A 569 -19.08 -27.19 -9.83
N GLU A 570 -19.50 -27.93 -8.82
CA GLU A 570 -20.47 -29.02 -8.94
C GLU A 570 -21.72 -28.66 -8.14
N ILE A 571 -22.87 -28.70 -8.79
CA ILE A 571 -24.17 -28.35 -8.22
C ILE A 571 -25.00 -29.62 -8.03
N ARG A 572 -25.60 -29.78 -6.84
CA ARG A 572 -26.45 -30.94 -6.50
C ARG A 572 -27.73 -30.50 -5.81
N GLY A 573 -28.82 -31.23 -6.05
CA GLY A 573 -30.15 -30.96 -5.47
C GLY A 573 -30.92 -29.81 -6.11
N PHE A 574 -30.33 -29.04 -7.04
CA PHE A 574 -31.03 -28.01 -7.79
C PHE A 574 -30.37 -27.78 -9.15
N ASN A 575 -31.07 -27.08 -10.04
CA ASN A 575 -30.48 -26.59 -11.28
C ASN A 575 -29.96 -25.17 -11.05
N GLY A 576 -28.68 -24.95 -11.32
CA GLY A 576 -28.03 -23.66 -11.09
C GLY A 576 -26.62 -23.63 -11.67
N LYS A 577 -25.99 -22.46 -11.61
CA LYS A 577 -24.61 -22.26 -12.05
C LYS A 577 -23.93 -21.18 -11.23
N VAL A 578 -22.59 -21.21 -11.21
CA VAL A 578 -21.78 -20.13 -10.66
C VAL A 578 -21.09 -19.40 -11.81
N GLU A 579 -21.34 -18.11 -11.94
CA GLU A 579 -20.70 -17.24 -12.93
C GLU A 579 -20.09 -16.05 -12.19
N ASP A 580 -18.82 -15.74 -12.48
CA ASP A 580 -18.08 -14.64 -11.85
C ASP A 580 -18.13 -14.63 -10.32
N GLY A 581 -18.15 -15.82 -9.71
CA GLY A 581 -18.21 -15.98 -8.26
C GLY A 581 -19.60 -15.73 -7.66
N VAL A 582 -20.67 -15.73 -8.47
CA VAL A 582 -22.06 -15.62 -8.00
C VAL A 582 -22.83 -16.89 -8.36
N LEU A 583 -23.37 -17.56 -7.35
CA LEU A 583 -24.24 -18.71 -7.49
C LEU A 583 -25.67 -18.27 -7.81
N LYS A 584 -26.24 -18.79 -8.90
CA LYS A 584 -27.64 -18.59 -9.29
C LYS A 584 -28.41 -19.90 -9.24
N VAL A 585 -29.53 -19.90 -8.52
CA VAL A 585 -30.48 -21.01 -8.44
C VAL A 585 -31.56 -20.80 -9.50
N ASN A 586 -31.57 -21.62 -10.55
CA ASN A 586 -32.52 -21.50 -11.66
C ASN A 586 -33.84 -22.21 -11.37
N SER A 587 -33.80 -23.40 -10.76
CA SER A 587 -34.99 -24.16 -10.37
C SER A 587 -34.66 -25.20 -9.31
N VAL A 588 -35.63 -25.53 -8.45
CA VAL A 588 -35.50 -26.54 -7.39
C VAL A 588 -36.50 -27.67 -7.66
N PRO A 589 -36.06 -28.94 -7.82
CA PRO A 589 -36.97 -30.08 -7.98
C PRO A 589 -37.89 -30.24 -6.77
N GLU A 590 -39.14 -30.63 -7.02
CA GLU A 590 -40.15 -30.85 -6.00
C GLU A 590 -39.68 -31.84 -4.93
N GLY A 591 -39.97 -31.55 -3.65
CA GLY A 591 -39.58 -32.38 -2.52
C GLY A 591 -38.10 -32.25 -2.09
N THR A 592 -37.27 -31.47 -2.80
CA THR A 592 -35.88 -31.28 -2.40
C THR A 592 -35.76 -30.38 -1.18
N LYS A 593 -35.16 -30.90 -0.11
CA LYS A 593 -34.95 -30.19 1.16
C LYS A 593 -33.58 -29.55 1.28
N VAL A 594 -32.57 -30.12 0.62
CA VAL A 594 -31.17 -29.67 0.64
C VAL A 594 -30.54 -29.81 -0.74
N GLY A 595 -29.75 -28.81 -1.12
CA GLY A 595 -28.84 -28.83 -2.25
C GLY A 595 -27.42 -28.46 -1.82
N TYR A 596 -26.45 -28.63 -2.72
CA TYR A 596 -25.05 -28.34 -2.46
C TYR A 596 -24.42 -27.61 -3.63
N ALA A 597 -23.63 -26.58 -3.33
CA ALA A 597 -22.68 -25.99 -4.26
C ALA A 597 -21.27 -26.33 -3.80
N ILE A 598 -20.58 -27.15 -4.58
CA ILE A 598 -19.26 -27.70 -4.23
C ILE A 598 -18.20 -27.00 -5.10
N ALA A 599 -17.32 -26.24 -4.46
CA ALA A 599 -16.18 -25.61 -5.11
C ALA A 599 -14.98 -26.58 -5.11
N SER A 600 -14.28 -26.64 -6.23
CA SER A 600 -13.06 -27.42 -6.42
C SER A 600 -11.96 -26.55 -7.00
N TYR A 601 -10.79 -26.56 -6.36
CA TYR A 601 -9.58 -25.93 -6.86
C TYR A 601 -8.43 -26.93 -6.84
N ASP A 602 -7.89 -27.27 -8.02
CA ASP A 602 -6.79 -28.23 -8.20
C ASP A 602 -7.02 -29.56 -7.43
N GLY A 603 -8.28 -30.01 -7.38
CA GLY A 603 -8.73 -31.23 -6.70
C GLY A 603 -9.07 -31.07 -5.21
N LEU A 604 -8.69 -29.97 -4.54
CA LEU A 604 -9.14 -29.69 -3.18
C LEU A 604 -10.57 -29.13 -3.22
N ARG A 605 -11.48 -29.74 -2.46
CA ARG A 605 -12.92 -29.45 -2.51
C ARG A 605 -13.46 -28.92 -1.20
N THR A 606 -14.40 -27.99 -1.30
CA THR A 606 -15.18 -27.46 -0.19
C THR A 606 -16.61 -27.22 -0.67
N MET A 607 -17.58 -27.03 0.22
CA MET A 607 -18.97 -26.86 -0.19
C MET A 607 -19.71 -25.88 0.72
N ILE A 608 -20.86 -25.42 0.22
CA ILE A 608 -21.91 -24.83 1.05
C ILE A 608 -23.21 -25.60 0.84
N PRO A 609 -24.02 -25.79 1.88
CA PRO A 609 -25.39 -26.27 1.74
C PRO A 609 -26.31 -25.15 1.28
N LEU A 610 -27.32 -25.55 0.52
CA LEU A 610 -28.49 -24.76 0.22
C LEU A 610 -29.72 -25.44 0.81
N THR A 611 -30.53 -24.72 1.58
CA THR A 611 -31.77 -25.29 2.14
C THR A 611 -32.93 -24.34 1.94
N LEU A 612 -34.16 -24.88 1.95
CA LEU A 612 -35.34 -24.06 2.17
C LEU A 612 -35.18 -23.41 3.54
N GLY A 613 -35.49 -22.11 3.68
CA GLY A 613 -35.63 -21.52 5.01
C GLY A 613 -36.69 -22.32 5.79
N SER A 614 -36.45 -22.59 7.06
CA SER A 614 -37.39 -23.33 7.91
C SER A 614 -37.98 -22.42 8.97
N GLU A 615 -39.28 -22.54 9.22
CA GLU A 615 -39.98 -21.87 10.31
C GLU A 615 -40.04 -22.80 11.54
N LYS A 616 -39.73 -22.27 12.73
CA LYS A 616 -39.86 -22.97 14.01
C LYS A 616 -40.74 -22.16 14.94
N LEU A 617 -41.86 -22.74 15.39
CA LEU A 617 -42.70 -22.13 16.41
C LEU A 617 -41.91 -22.00 17.73
N ILE A 618 -41.81 -20.76 18.23
CA ILE A 618 -41.19 -20.42 19.52
C ILE A 618 -42.25 -20.48 20.61
N GLU A 619 -43.39 -19.80 20.42
CA GLU A 619 -44.44 -19.67 21.43
C GLU A 619 -45.79 -19.33 20.76
N ASN A 620 -46.86 -19.97 21.24
CA ASN A 620 -48.25 -19.69 20.86
C ASN A 620 -49.17 -19.48 22.08
N PHE A 621 -48.58 -19.32 23.26
CA PHE A 621 -49.17 -19.00 24.55
C PHE A 621 -50.23 -19.98 25.10
N ASN A 622 -50.59 -21.03 24.37
CA ASN A 622 -51.67 -21.96 24.71
C ASN A 622 -51.32 -22.90 25.87
N GLN A 623 -50.05 -23.28 26.02
CA GLN A 623 -49.55 -24.19 27.06
C GLN A 623 -48.41 -23.58 27.88
N THR A 624 -48.32 -22.25 27.92
CA THR A 624 -47.18 -21.55 28.53
C THR A 624 -47.35 -21.35 30.04
N ASN A 625 -46.24 -21.48 30.77
CA ASN A 625 -46.12 -21.08 32.18
C ASN A 625 -45.23 -19.82 32.31
N MET A 626 -45.02 -19.09 31.21
CA MET A 626 -44.16 -17.92 31.19
C MET A 626 -44.71 -16.80 32.08
N SER A 627 -43.86 -16.28 32.97
CA SER A 627 -44.17 -15.06 33.73
C SER A 627 -44.01 -13.83 32.85
N VAL A 628 -45.00 -12.94 32.85
CA VAL A 628 -44.98 -11.69 32.07
C VAL A 628 -45.24 -10.50 32.99
N SER A 629 -44.64 -9.37 32.68
CA SER A 629 -44.87 -8.13 33.44
C SER A 629 -44.84 -6.90 32.56
N PHE A 630 -45.52 -5.86 33.02
CA PHE A 630 -45.50 -4.55 32.38
C PHE A 630 -44.35 -3.70 32.95
N SER A 631 -43.62 -3.01 32.08
CA SER A 631 -42.78 -1.88 32.47
C SER A 631 -43.06 -0.68 31.55
N GLY A 632 -42.95 0.54 32.08
CA GLY A 632 -43.30 1.76 31.36
C GLY A 632 -42.30 2.88 31.59
N LEU A 633 -41.90 3.58 30.52
CA LEU A 633 -41.03 4.76 30.58
C LEU A 633 -41.70 5.96 29.87
N PRO A 634 -41.67 7.17 30.45
CA PRO A 634 -41.15 7.51 31.77
C PRO A 634 -41.95 6.86 32.90
N LYS A 635 -41.26 6.44 33.97
CA LYS A 635 -41.88 5.72 35.09
C LYS A 635 -42.96 6.59 35.73
N GLY A 636 -44.16 6.02 35.92
CA GLY A 636 -45.32 6.71 36.49
C GLY A 636 -46.16 7.48 35.46
N SER A 637 -45.59 7.84 34.31
CA SER A 637 -46.29 8.51 33.20
C SER A 637 -46.74 7.56 32.08
N THR A 638 -46.13 6.38 32.00
CA THR A 638 -46.60 5.28 31.15
C THR A 638 -47.02 4.12 32.03
N LYS A 639 -48.31 3.80 32.00
CA LYS A 639 -48.97 2.75 32.77
C LYS A 639 -49.53 1.69 31.82
N GLY A 640 -49.89 0.53 32.36
CA GLY A 640 -50.41 -0.56 31.55
C GLY A 640 -50.37 -1.89 32.27
N GLN A 641 -50.76 -2.94 31.56
CA GLN A 641 -50.77 -4.31 32.04
C GLN A 641 -50.38 -5.27 30.92
N VAL A 642 -49.69 -6.34 31.30
CA VAL A 642 -49.39 -7.46 30.40
C VAL A 642 -50.02 -8.72 30.99
N SER A 643 -50.81 -9.43 30.20
CA SER A 643 -51.46 -10.68 30.59
C SER A 643 -51.34 -11.73 29.49
N ILE A 644 -51.49 -13.00 29.86
CA ILE A 644 -51.71 -14.10 28.93
C ILE A 644 -53.12 -14.60 29.15
N GLU A 645 -54.01 -14.34 28.18
CA GLU A 645 -55.44 -14.61 28.32
C GLU A 645 -56.05 -15.13 27.01
N GLY A 646 -57.09 -15.94 27.11
CA GLY A 646 -57.86 -16.45 25.97
C GLY A 646 -59.13 -15.63 25.71
N GLY A 647 -59.74 -15.82 24.55
CA GLY A 647 -60.99 -15.14 24.19
C GLY A 647 -60.82 -13.70 23.67
N PHE A 648 -59.60 -13.26 23.37
CA PHE A 648 -59.32 -11.89 22.91
C PHE A 648 -59.35 -11.77 21.37
N GLY A 649 -59.83 -10.64 20.86
CA GLY A 649 -59.75 -10.30 19.43
C GLY A 649 -60.44 -11.30 18.49
N GLY A 650 -61.57 -11.88 18.91
CA GLY A 650 -62.33 -12.88 18.13
C GLY A 650 -61.83 -14.32 18.22
N ARG A 651 -60.78 -14.59 19.00
CA ARG A 651 -60.26 -15.94 19.24
C ARG A 651 -61.05 -16.69 20.32
N GLY A 652 -60.97 -18.02 20.32
CA GLY A 652 -61.67 -18.88 21.29
C GLY A 652 -61.08 -18.79 22.71
N ALA A 653 -61.84 -19.21 23.72
CA ALA A 653 -61.40 -19.16 25.13
C ALA A 653 -60.12 -19.98 25.44
N ASN A 654 -59.85 -21.01 24.64
CA ASN A 654 -58.66 -21.86 24.76
C ASN A 654 -57.47 -21.37 23.92
N ASP A 655 -57.66 -20.34 23.10
CA ASP A 655 -56.62 -19.73 22.26
C ASP A 655 -56.10 -18.47 22.96
N LYS A 656 -55.00 -18.62 23.69
CA LYS A 656 -54.42 -17.58 24.55
C LYS A 656 -53.47 -16.70 23.75
N VAL A 657 -53.40 -15.43 24.13
CA VAL A 657 -52.51 -14.44 23.50
C VAL A 657 -51.75 -13.66 24.56
N LEU A 658 -50.59 -13.11 24.21
CA LEU A 658 -49.90 -12.12 25.04
C LEU A 658 -50.51 -10.75 24.79
N LYS A 659 -51.27 -10.23 25.75
CA LYS A 659 -51.97 -8.95 25.65
C LYS A 659 -51.19 -7.87 26.40
N LEU A 660 -50.99 -6.73 25.76
CA LEU A 660 -50.39 -5.51 26.32
C LEU A 660 -51.42 -4.37 26.23
N SER A 661 -51.98 -3.99 27.38
CA SER A 661 -52.74 -2.75 27.50
C SER A 661 -51.84 -1.63 27.99
N TYR A 662 -52.05 -0.41 27.49
CA TYR A 662 -51.22 0.74 27.83
C TYR A 662 -52.04 2.01 28.00
N ASP A 663 -51.54 2.89 28.86
CA ASP A 663 -52.02 4.24 29.10
C ASP A 663 -50.79 5.17 29.19
N MET A 664 -50.67 6.03 28.19
CA MET A 664 -49.62 7.02 28.01
C MET A 664 -50.17 8.45 28.16
N ASN A 665 -51.33 8.64 28.81
CA ASN A 665 -52.02 9.94 28.92
C ASN A 665 -51.31 10.95 29.83
N ALA A 666 -50.43 10.52 30.75
CA ALA A 666 -49.79 11.45 31.68
C ALA A 666 -48.96 12.50 30.92
N GLY A 667 -49.25 13.78 31.17
CA GLY A 667 -48.66 14.91 30.44
C GLY A 667 -47.13 14.95 30.49
N GLY A 668 -46.51 15.44 29.42
CA GLY A 668 -45.06 15.56 29.26
C GLY A 668 -44.65 15.44 27.79
N SER A 669 -43.54 16.08 27.42
CA SER A 669 -43.05 16.15 26.03
C SER A 669 -41.91 15.17 25.73
N ALA A 670 -41.96 13.97 26.32
CA ALA A 670 -40.91 12.95 26.19
C ALA A 670 -41.47 11.70 25.49
N ASP A 671 -40.59 10.94 24.84
CA ASP A 671 -40.93 9.65 24.27
C ASP A 671 -41.47 8.70 25.35
N LYS A 672 -42.55 8.00 25.02
CA LYS A 672 -43.22 7.06 25.91
C LYS A 672 -43.10 5.64 25.39
N PHE A 673 -42.87 4.71 26.30
CA PHE A 673 -42.57 3.31 26.00
C PHE A 673 -43.38 2.39 26.91
N ALA A 674 -44.17 1.50 26.32
CA ALA A 674 -44.91 0.46 27.03
C ALA A 674 -44.33 -0.90 26.67
N TYR A 675 -43.72 -1.58 27.65
CA TYR A 675 -43.00 -2.84 27.46
C TYR A 675 -43.80 -4.03 27.99
N ALA A 676 -43.90 -5.07 27.17
CA ALA A 676 -44.17 -6.43 27.61
C ALA A 676 -42.85 -7.14 27.91
N GLU A 677 -42.53 -7.29 29.19
CA GLU A 677 -41.36 -8.02 29.67
C GLU A 677 -41.62 -9.52 29.64
N LEU A 678 -40.79 -10.27 28.93
CA LEU A 678 -40.99 -11.71 28.71
C LEU A 678 -40.19 -12.53 29.73
N ASN A 679 -40.82 -13.60 30.22
CA ASN A 679 -40.24 -14.57 31.17
C ASN A 679 -39.61 -13.90 32.41
N GLY A 680 -40.37 -13.05 33.10
CA GLY A 680 -39.90 -12.33 34.30
C GLY A 680 -38.71 -11.43 34.02
N SER A 681 -38.73 -10.73 32.89
CA SER A 681 -37.62 -9.93 32.32
C SER A 681 -36.37 -10.72 31.93
N THR A 682 -36.34 -12.06 32.07
CA THR A 682 -35.17 -12.88 31.67
C THR A 682 -35.13 -13.16 30.16
N GLY A 683 -36.27 -13.06 29.47
CA GLY A 683 -36.44 -13.29 28.04
C GLY A 683 -36.69 -14.74 27.66
N MET A 684 -37.22 -14.94 26.45
CA MET A 684 -37.41 -16.24 25.81
C MET A 684 -36.21 -16.56 24.90
N GLU A 685 -35.76 -17.81 24.88
CA GLU A 685 -34.65 -18.22 24.01
C GLU A 685 -35.06 -18.26 22.54
N LEU A 686 -34.24 -17.65 21.69
CA LEU A 686 -34.37 -17.76 20.24
C LEU A 686 -33.60 -19.00 19.76
N PRO A 687 -34.19 -19.80 18.86
CA PRO A 687 -33.47 -20.88 18.18
C PRO A 687 -32.15 -20.39 17.57
N ASN A 688 -31.10 -21.21 17.68
CA ASN A 688 -29.79 -20.85 17.16
C ASN A 688 -29.85 -20.53 15.67
N GLY A 689 -29.26 -19.41 15.30
CA GLY A 689 -29.17 -18.97 13.92
C GLY A 689 -30.38 -18.21 13.39
N THR A 690 -31.45 -17.97 14.16
CA THR A 690 -32.66 -17.21 13.73
C THR A 690 -32.30 -15.99 12.86
N SER A 691 -32.75 -16.01 11.61
CA SER A 691 -32.52 -14.96 10.60
C SER A 691 -33.71 -14.02 10.45
N GLY A 692 -34.87 -14.37 11.00
CA GLY A 692 -36.05 -13.52 11.03
C GLY A 692 -37.06 -13.98 12.08
N LEU A 693 -38.03 -13.13 12.41
CA LEU A 693 -39.16 -13.47 13.28
C LEU A 693 -40.47 -13.20 12.55
N LYS A 694 -41.46 -14.05 12.80
CA LYS A 694 -42.82 -13.94 12.29
C LYS A 694 -43.79 -14.10 13.44
N PHE A 695 -44.78 -13.23 13.57
CA PHE A 695 -45.80 -13.34 14.61
C PHE A 695 -47.07 -12.60 14.24
N ASP A 696 -48.18 -13.02 14.83
CA ASP A 696 -49.48 -12.37 14.67
C ASP A 696 -49.59 -11.22 15.67
N VAL A 697 -49.99 -10.05 15.18
CA VAL A 697 -50.19 -8.83 15.98
C VAL A 697 -51.63 -8.36 15.82
N TYR A 698 -52.36 -8.27 16.93
CA TYR A 698 -53.63 -7.57 16.99
C TYR A 698 -53.37 -6.07 17.11
N GLY A 699 -53.71 -5.32 16.07
CA GLY A 699 -53.59 -3.86 16.05
C GLY A 699 -54.86 -3.19 16.60
N ASP A 700 -54.68 -2.07 17.27
CA ASP A 700 -55.74 -1.20 17.80
C ASP A 700 -55.85 0.13 17.04
N LYS A 701 -55.19 0.24 15.88
CA LYS A 701 -55.13 1.46 15.07
C LYS A 701 -54.62 2.69 15.83
N SER A 702 -53.77 2.48 16.85
CA SER A 702 -53.22 3.55 17.68
C SER A 702 -52.15 4.41 17.00
N PHE A 703 -51.65 3.99 15.84
CA PHE A 703 -50.52 4.59 15.13
C PHE A 703 -49.20 4.60 15.91
N THR A 704 -49.11 3.88 17.03
CA THR A 704 -47.87 3.70 17.80
C THR A 704 -46.85 2.85 17.02
N ASN A 705 -45.56 3.03 17.30
CA ASN A 705 -44.50 2.19 16.75
C ASN A 705 -44.43 0.87 17.53
N LEU A 706 -44.27 -0.25 16.84
CA LEU A 706 -44.02 -1.55 17.46
C LEU A 706 -42.55 -1.94 17.30
N ARG A 707 -41.93 -2.35 18.39
CA ARG A 707 -40.52 -2.76 18.44
C ARG A 707 -40.30 -3.99 19.29
N LEU A 708 -39.12 -4.59 19.14
CA LEU A 708 -38.65 -5.68 19.97
C LEU A 708 -37.21 -5.49 20.44
N GLU A 709 -36.84 -6.14 21.54
CA GLU A 709 -35.50 -6.07 22.15
C GLU A 709 -34.91 -7.48 22.27
N ILE A 710 -33.76 -7.71 21.62
CA ILE A 710 -33.01 -8.98 21.66
C ILE A 710 -31.69 -8.79 22.37
N HIS A 711 -31.36 -9.68 23.31
CA HIS A 711 -30.04 -9.75 23.94
C HIS A 711 -29.28 -10.95 23.38
N ASP A 712 -28.08 -10.74 22.87
CA ASP A 712 -27.26 -11.80 22.30
C ASP A 712 -26.28 -12.41 23.31
N ALA A 713 -25.54 -13.45 22.91
CA ALA A 713 -24.59 -14.16 23.76
C ALA A 713 -23.45 -13.28 24.31
N ASN A 714 -23.14 -12.18 23.61
CA ASN A 714 -22.13 -11.19 24.02
C ASN A 714 -22.72 -10.08 24.90
N LYS A 715 -23.99 -10.22 25.32
CA LYS A 715 -24.76 -9.21 26.07
C LYS A 715 -24.99 -7.93 25.27
N LYS A 716 -24.84 -7.95 23.94
CA LYS A 716 -25.20 -6.81 23.08
C LYS A 716 -26.72 -6.78 22.92
N ILE A 717 -27.27 -5.58 23.03
CA ILE A 717 -28.71 -5.31 22.89
C ILE A 717 -28.99 -4.88 21.45
N HIS A 718 -29.96 -5.53 20.82
CA HIS A 718 -30.46 -5.21 19.48
C HIS A 718 -31.91 -4.72 19.60
N TYR A 719 -32.15 -3.45 19.25
CA TYR A 719 -33.48 -2.87 19.16
C TYR A 719 -33.96 -2.96 17.72
N VAL A 720 -35.04 -3.70 17.48
CA VAL A 720 -35.52 -3.99 16.13
C VAL A 720 -36.88 -3.35 15.93
N ASN A 721 -37.02 -2.63 14.81
CA ASN A 721 -38.28 -2.04 14.41
C ASN A 721 -39.15 -3.11 13.75
N VAL A 722 -40.36 -3.31 14.27
CA VAL A 722 -41.32 -4.31 13.75
C VAL A 722 -42.33 -3.63 12.83
N ALA A 723 -42.89 -2.51 13.27
CA ALA A 723 -43.78 -1.67 12.47
C ALA A 723 -43.61 -0.21 12.87
N GLU A 724 -43.43 0.67 11.89
CA GLU A 724 -43.33 2.13 12.10
C GLU A 724 -44.65 2.75 12.60
N SER A 725 -45.78 2.11 12.30
CA SER A 725 -47.09 2.54 12.78
C SER A 725 -48.09 1.39 12.78
N ILE A 726 -48.75 1.15 13.92
CA ILE A 726 -49.91 0.26 14.01
C ILE A 726 -51.14 1.00 13.47
N ASN A 727 -51.28 1.01 12.14
CA ASN A 727 -52.37 1.68 11.42
C ASN A 727 -53.52 0.73 11.02
N TRP A 728 -53.54 -0.49 11.56
CA TRP A 728 -54.56 -1.50 11.32
C TRP A 728 -55.31 -1.83 12.60
N GLU A 729 -56.53 -2.33 12.42
CA GLU A 729 -57.37 -2.89 13.48
C GLU A 729 -57.53 -4.40 13.25
N GLY A 730 -57.42 -5.20 14.30
CA GLY A 730 -57.52 -6.66 14.20
C GLY A 730 -56.18 -7.38 13.95
N TRP A 731 -56.24 -8.68 13.69
CA TRP A 731 -55.06 -9.54 13.52
C TRP A 731 -54.35 -9.34 12.19
N LYS A 732 -53.03 -9.20 12.24
CA LYS A 732 -52.13 -9.15 11.09
C LYS A 732 -50.82 -9.88 11.41
N THR A 733 -50.39 -10.79 10.53
CA THR A 733 -49.05 -11.39 10.63
C THR A 733 -47.99 -10.38 10.19
N VAL A 734 -46.97 -10.18 11.03
CA VAL A 734 -45.81 -9.34 10.74
C VAL A 734 -44.55 -10.19 10.65
N GLU A 735 -43.62 -9.80 9.77
CA GLU A 735 -42.34 -10.47 9.58
C GLU A 735 -41.19 -9.46 9.78
N VAL A 736 -40.11 -9.90 10.41
CA VAL A 736 -38.97 -9.07 10.81
C VAL A 736 -37.69 -9.75 10.37
N ASP A 737 -36.87 -9.08 9.57
CA ASP A 737 -35.55 -9.56 9.17
C ASP A 737 -34.50 -9.26 10.25
N LEU A 738 -33.78 -10.28 10.71
CA LEU A 738 -32.70 -10.20 11.69
C LEU A 738 -31.32 -10.50 11.07
N SER A 739 -31.26 -10.89 9.79
CA SER A 739 -30.06 -11.43 9.14
C SER A 739 -28.89 -10.44 9.11
N SER A 740 -29.19 -9.13 9.04
CA SER A 740 -28.20 -8.05 9.00
C SER A 740 -27.66 -7.61 10.37
N LEU A 741 -28.26 -8.07 11.46
CA LEU A 741 -27.94 -7.60 12.83
C LEU A 741 -26.69 -8.26 13.43
N GLY A 742 -26.24 -9.39 12.86
CA GLY A 742 -25.09 -10.15 13.35
C GLY A 742 -25.27 -10.70 14.77
N VAL A 743 -26.47 -11.20 15.08
CA VAL A 743 -26.84 -11.71 16.41
C VAL A 743 -25.99 -12.94 16.77
N SER A 744 -25.36 -12.91 17.95
CA SER A 744 -24.60 -14.06 18.49
C SER A 744 -25.49 -14.95 19.39
N TYR A 745 -25.44 -16.27 19.20
CA TYR A 745 -26.28 -17.23 19.93
C TYR A 745 -25.55 -17.91 21.10
N PRO A 746 -26.24 -18.30 22.19
CA PRO A 746 -27.69 -18.19 22.42
C PRO A 746 -28.17 -16.75 22.61
N ALA A 747 -29.29 -16.40 21.99
CA ALA A 747 -29.90 -15.07 22.05
C ALA A 747 -31.30 -15.16 22.68
N LYS A 748 -31.76 -14.07 23.31
CA LYS A 748 -33.05 -14.00 24.00
C LYS A 748 -33.89 -12.82 23.54
N LEU A 749 -35.15 -13.07 23.19
CA LEU A 749 -36.17 -12.04 23.00
C LEU A 749 -36.65 -11.59 24.38
N LYS A 750 -36.33 -10.34 24.75
CA LYS A 750 -36.59 -9.81 26.09
C LYS A 750 -37.92 -9.09 26.18
N ARG A 751 -38.22 -8.28 25.15
CA ARG A 751 -39.35 -7.37 25.16
C ARG A 751 -40.00 -7.27 23.79
N LEU A 752 -41.31 -7.15 23.81
CA LEU A 752 -42.13 -6.55 22.76
C LEU A 752 -42.65 -5.23 23.33
N TYR A 753 -42.55 -4.13 22.59
CA TYR A 753 -42.89 -2.84 23.18
C TYR A 753 -43.38 -1.84 22.15
N LEU A 754 -44.25 -0.95 22.64
CA LEU A 754 -44.80 0.16 21.89
C LEU A 754 -44.02 1.42 22.20
N VAL A 755 -43.78 2.22 21.17
CA VAL A 755 -43.14 3.54 21.28
C VAL A 755 -44.08 4.61 20.75
N ASN A 756 -44.31 5.63 21.57
CA ASN A 756 -44.97 6.86 21.17
C ASN A 756 -43.94 7.99 21.27
N PHE A 757 -43.34 8.35 20.14
CA PHE A 757 -42.36 9.42 20.06
C PHE A 757 -43.02 10.77 20.37
N LYS A 758 -42.25 11.69 20.95
CA LYS A 758 -42.66 13.08 21.17
C LYS A 758 -43.14 13.74 19.87
N GLU A 759 -42.47 13.44 18.77
CA GLU A 759 -42.83 13.92 17.43
C GLU A 759 -44.10 13.21 16.94
N ASP A 760 -45.10 13.99 16.53
CA ASP A 760 -46.44 13.56 16.12
C ASP A 760 -47.20 12.76 17.19
N GLN A 761 -46.92 13.03 18.46
CA GLN A 761 -47.55 12.35 19.59
C GLN A 761 -49.05 12.59 19.68
N ASP A 762 -49.51 13.75 19.20
CA ASP A 762 -50.91 14.19 19.13
C ASP A 762 -51.71 13.45 18.05
N GLU A 763 -51.05 12.82 17.08
CA GLU A 763 -51.69 12.01 16.04
C GLU A 763 -51.90 10.53 16.45
N ARG A 764 -51.39 10.12 17.62
CA ARG A 764 -51.40 8.73 18.09
C ARG A 764 -52.33 8.55 19.28
N ALA A 765 -52.99 7.39 19.36
CA ALA A 765 -53.82 7.07 20.51
C ALA A 765 -52.95 6.92 21.77
N THR A 766 -53.34 7.60 22.83
CA THR A 766 -52.63 7.64 24.11
C THR A 766 -52.95 6.45 25.01
N GLU A 767 -54.02 5.71 24.74
CA GLU A 767 -54.37 4.46 25.40
C GLU A 767 -54.83 3.44 24.37
N GLY A 768 -54.65 2.15 24.68
CA GLY A 768 -54.93 1.11 23.71
C GLY A 768 -54.58 -0.29 24.21
N THR A 769 -54.69 -1.26 23.31
CA THR A 769 -54.38 -2.67 23.57
C THR A 769 -53.90 -3.36 22.32
N VAL A 770 -52.67 -3.85 22.38
CA VAL A 770 -52.06 -4.69 21.34
C VAL A 770 -51.90 -6.11 21.89
N ALA A 771 -52.06 -7.13 21.05
CA ALA A 771 -51.81 -8.51 21.45
C ALA A 771 -50.92 -9.24 20.43
N PHE A 772 -50.20 -10.25 20.92
CA PHE A 772 -49.24 -11.03 20.14
C PHE A 772 -49.54 -12.52 20.24
N ASP A 773 -49.39 -13.24 19.14
CA ASP A 773 -49.49 -14.70 19.10
C ASP A 773 -48.64 -15.33 17.98
N ASN A 774 -48.47 -16.65 17.99
CA ASN A 774 -47.76 -17.45 16.99
C ASN A 774 -46.36 -16.91 16.68
N LEU A 775 -45.54 -16.71 17.71
CA LEU A 775 -44.16 -16.31 17.53
C LEU A 775 -43.35 -17.45 16.90
N ILE A 776 -42.86 -17.22 15.69
CA ILE A 776 -42.16 -18.17 14.84
C ILE A 776 -40.79 -17.59 14.49
N ALA A 777 -39.74 -18.39 14.65
CA ALA A 777 -38.41 -18.10 14.14
C ALA A 777 -38.29 -18.55 12.70
N GLN A 778 -37.81 -17.66 11.82
CA GLN A 778 -37.28 -18.03 10.52
C GLN A 778 -35.79 -18.37 10.69
N LEU A 779 -35.41 -19.59 10.30
CA LEU A 779 -34.02 -20.03 10.33
C LEU A 779 -33.36 -19.84 8.95
N PRO A 780 -32.07 -19.46 8.91
CA PRO A 780 -31.33 -19.26 7.69
C PRO A 780 -31.15 -20.58 6.96
N ALA A 781 -30.91 -20.46 5.66
CA ALA A 781 -30.50 -21.61 4.89
C ALA A 781 -29.22 -22.25 5.47
N GLY A 782 -29.07 -23.57 5.38
CA GLY A 782 -27.92 -24.31 5.89
C GLY A 782 -28.07 -24.89 7.30
N SER A 783 -29.17 -24.63 8.02
CA SER A 783 -29.44 -25.23 9.34
C SER A 783 -29.47 -26.77 9.28
N SER A 784 -28.89 -27.43 10.29
CA SER A 784 -28.95 -28.89 10.46
C SER A 784 -30.31 -29.40 10.93
N ASP A 785 -31.22 -28.52 11.37
CA ASP A 785 -32.52 -28.88 11.93
C ASP A 785 -33.50 -29.46 10.89
N ILE A 786 -33.15 -29.40 9.59
CA ILE A 786 -33.95 -30.01 8.51
C ILE A 786 -33.71 -31.53 8.37
N PHE A 787 -32.68 -32.09 9.00
CA PHE A 787 -32.35 -33.51 8.89
C PHE A 787 -33.16 -34.35 9.88
N PRO A 788 -33.56 -35.59 9.50
CA PRO A 788 -34.29 -36.47 10.40
C PRO A 788 -33.53 -36.73 11.71
N THR A 789 -34.25 -36.67 12.83
CA THR A 789 -33.78 -37.23 14.10
C THR A 789 -34.18 -38.70 14.14
N ALA A 790 -33.22 -39.59 14.40
CA ALA A 790 -33.47 -41.01 14.51
C ALA A 790 -32.63 -41.60 15.64
N THR A 791 -32.99 -42.80 16.10
CA THR A 791 -32.10 -43.66 16.87
C THR A 791 -31.87 -44.92 16.07
N MET A 792 -30.60 -45.27 15.87
CA MET A 792 -30.22 -46.44 15.09
C MET A 792 -29.40 -47.42 15.92
N ASP A 793 -29.90 -48.65 16.02
CA ASP A 793 -29.22 -49.75 16.69
C ASP A 793 -28.61 -50.73 15.68
N LEU A 794 -27.35 -51.04 15.89
CA LEU A 794 -26.54 -51.98 15.11
C LEU A 794 -25.90 -53.01 16.03
N THR A 795 -25.70 -54.24 15.54
CA THR A 795 -24.94 -55.26 16.26
C THR A 795 -23.80 -55.77 15.37
N VAL A 796 -22.60 -55.87 15.93
CA VAL A 796 -21.43 -56.38 15.18
C VAL A 796 -21.70 -57.80 14.67
N ASN A 797 -21.31 -58.06 13.42
CA ASN A 797 -21.53 -59.30 12.68
C ASN A 797 -23.01 -59.66 12.42
N SER A 798 -23.96 -58.77 12.73
CA SER A 798 -25.37 -58.93 12.37
C SER A 798 -25.72 -58.11 11.12
N LYS A 799 -26.54 -58.69 10.23
CA LYS A 799 -27.15 -57.96 9.10
C LYS A 799 -28.51 -57.35 9.47
N SER A 800 -28.92 -57.40 10.73
CA SER A 800 -30.15 -56.80 11.23
C SER A 800 -29.82 -55.53 12.02
N SER A 801 -30.51 -54.44 11.70
CA SER A 801 -30.44 -53.14 12.39
C SER A 801 -31.83 -52.69 12.79
N LYS A 802 -31.96 -51.77 13.75
CA LYS A 802 -33.22 -51.09 14.07
C LYS A 802 -33.07 -49.60 13.85
N VAL A 803 -34.05 -48.97 13.19
CA VAL A 803 -34.14 -47.50 13.05
C VAL A 803 -35.47 -47.08 13.65
N ASN A 804 -35.45 -46.30 14.72
CA ASN A 804 -36.64 -45.93 15.50
C ASN A 804 -37.50 -47.15 15.89
N GLY A 805 -36.83 -48.24 16.28
CA GLY A 805 -37.46 -49.52 16.64
C GLY A 805 -37.83 -50.43 15.46
N ALA A 806 -37.91 -49.92 14.23
CA ALA A 806 -38.24 -50.71 13.04
C ALA A 806 -37.03 -51.49 12.50
N VAL A 807 -37.18 -52.79 12.24
CA VAL A 807 -36.11 -53.65 11.74
C VAL A 807 -35.78 -53.35 10.28
N LYS A 808 -34.49 -53.16 9.98
CA LYS A 808 -33.92 -52.90 8.65
C LYS A 808 -32.77 -53.88 8.39
N LYS A 809 -32.70 -54.42 7.17
CA LYS A 809 -31.65 -55.37 6.73
C LYS A 809 -30.47 -54.62 6.12
N LEU A 810 -29.26 -55.06 6.45
CA LEU A 810 -27.99 -54.54 5.93
C LEU A 810 -27.41 -55.44 4.85
N ASP A 811 -26.81 -54.84 3.82
CA ASP A 811 -26.07 -55.57 2.78
C ASP A 811 -24.83 -56.29 3.36
N VAL A 812 -24.09 -55.56 4.19
CA VAL A 812 -22.86 -56.00 4.86
C VAL A 812 -22.99 -55.69 6.35
N ALA A 813 -22.66 -56.68 7.20
CA ALA A 813 -22.72 -56.53 8.64
C ALA A 813 -21.62 -55.56 9.15
N PRO A 814 -21.87 -54.80 10.23
CA PRO A 814 -20.83 -54.06 10.92
C PRO A 814 -19.70 -55.00 11.36
N ILE A 815 -18.45 -54.57 11.20
CA ILE A 815 -17.27 -55.36 11.59
C ILE A 815 -16.39 -54.55 12.53
N VAL A 816 -15.63 -55.24 13.38
CA VAL A 816 -14.54 -54.61 14.15
C VAL A 816 -13.23 -54.96 13.47
N LEU A 817 -12.43 -53.95 13.16
CA LEU A 817 -11.09 -54.07 12.61
C LEU A 817 -10.15 -53.14 13.37
N ASN A 818 -9.09 -53.69 13.97
CA ASN A 818 -8.08 -52.96 14.75
C ASN A 818 -8.71 -52.01 15.80
N GLY A 819 -9.71 -52.52 16.55
CA GLY A 819 -10.39 -51.75 17.60
C GLY A 819 -11.42 -50.73 17.11
N SER A 820 -11.61 -50.57 15.80
CA SER A 820 -12.61 -49.66 15.22
C SER A 820 -13.74 -50.40 14.53
N THR A 821 -14.97 -49.90 14.70
CA THR A 821 -16.15 -50.46 14.03
C THR A 821 -16.35 -49.82 12.66
N TYR A 822 -16.56 -50.65 11.64
CA TYR A 822 -16.76 -50.24 10.26
C TYR A 822 -18.17 -50.59 9.79
N VAL A 823 -18.81 -49.64 9.11
CA VAL A 823 -20.16 -49.80 8.56
C VAL A 823 -20.25 -49.25 7.14
N PRO A 824 -21.20 -49.73 6.32
CA PRO A 824 -21.52 -49.06 5.06
C PRO A 824 -22.07 -47.65 5.35
N VAL A 825 -21.45 -46.60 4.81
CA VAL A 825 -21.83 -45.21 5.13
C VAL A 825 -23.28 -44.89 4.77
N ARG A 826 -23.80 -45.47 3.68
CA ARG A 826 -25.18 -45.26 3.21
C ARG A 826 -26.21 -45.67 4.27
N VAL A 827 -25.93 -46.73 5.02
CA VAL A 827 -26.83 -47.23 6.09
C VAL A 827 -27.07 -46.17 7.16
N VAL A 828 -26.04 -45.38 7.51
CA VAL A 828 -26.16 -44.28 8.47
C VAL A 828 -26.92 -43.12 7.85
N LEU A 829 -26.58 -42.74 6.61
CA LEU A 829 -27.23 -41.60 5.93
C LEU A 829 -28.72 -41.85 5.63
N ASP A 830 -29.12 -43.09 5.35
CA ASP A 830 -30.52 -43.45 5.13
C ASP A 830 -31.39 -43.21 6.39
N ALA A 831 -30.79 -43.29 7.59
CA ALA A 831 -31.48 -43.06 8.86
C ALA A 831 -31.42 -41.59 9.32
N PHE A 832 -30.28 -40.92 9.12
CA PHE A 832 -30.00 -39.58 9.68
C PHE A 832 -30.00 -38.45 8.64
N GLY A 833 -30.27 -38.78 7.37
CA GLY A 833 -30.20 -37.88 6.23
C GLY A 833 -28.77 -37.56 5.78
N GLY A 834 -28.65 -37.04 4.56
CA GLY A 834 -27.38 -36.71 3.89
C GLY A 834 -27.19 -37.52 2.61
N GLU A 835 -26.05 -37.33 1.95
CA GLU A 835 -25.70 -37.95 0.67
C GLU A 835 -24.28 -38.51 0.72
N ALA A 836 -24.08 -39.68 0.08
CA ALA A 836 -22.76 -40.25 -0.15
C ALA A 836 -22.51 -40.49 -1.63
N LEU A 837 -21.33 -40.06 -2.09
CA LEU A 837 -20.84 -40.24 -3.45
C LEU A 837 -19.62 -41.16 -3.46
N TRP A 838 -19.52 -41.95 -4.52
CA TRP A 838 -18.38 -42.81 -4.76
C TRP A 838 -17.73 -42.45 -6.10
N ASN A 839 -16.44 -42.12 -6.08
CA ASN A 839 -15.61 -41.97 -7.26
C ASN A 839 -14.69 -43.20 -7.37
N GLY A 840 -15.03 -44.12 -8.28
CA GLY A 840 -14.29 -45.36 -8.49
C GLY A 840 -12.83 -45.16 -8.91
N PRO A 841 -12.54 -44.37 -9.95
CA PRO A 841 -11.15 -44.10 -10.36
C PRO A 841 -10.28 -43.48 -9.25
N ALA A 842 -10.83 -42.53 -8.49
CA ALA A 842 -10.11 -41.89 -7.38
C ALA A 842 -10.20 -42.66 -6.06
N GLN A 843 -10.94 -43.78 -6.02
CA GLN A 843 -11.26 -44.56 -4.82
C GLN A 843 -11.72 -43.67 -3.65
N THR A 844 -12.50 -42.64 -3.96
CA THR A 844 -12.87 -41.56 -3.03
C THR A 844 -14.33 -41.68 -2.65
N VAL A 845 -14.61 -41.62 -1.35
CA VAL A 845 -15.96 -41.47 -0.81
C VAL A 845 -16.15 -40.04 -0.32
N THR A 846 -17.16 -39.35 -0.85
CA THR A 846 -17.58 -38.02 -0.39
C THR A 846 -18.88 -38.18 0.38
N VAL A 847 -18.97 -37.58 1.56
CA VAL A 847 -20.14 -37.61 2.43
C VAL A 847 -20.54 -36.18 2.75
N MET A 848 -21.83 -35.88 2.59
CA MET A 848 -22.39 -34.53 2.74
C MET A 848 -23.63 -34.60 3.63
N ARG A 849 -23.67 -33.75 4.66
CA ARG A 849 -24.85 -33.60 5.55
C ARG A 849 -24.85 -32.20 6.15
N GLY A 850 -25.82 -31.36 5.75
CA GLY A 850 -25.86 -29.94 6.13
C GLY A 850 -24.55 -29.26 5.75
N GLU A 851 -23.92 -28.53 6.67
CA GLU A 851 -22.62 -27.88 6.48
C GLU A 851 -21.42 -28.83 6.56
N ARG A 852 -21.63 -30.14 6.75
CA ARG A 852 -20.57 -31.13 6.93
C ARG A 852 -20.23 -31.78 5.60
N PHE A 853 -19.05 -31.49 5.08
CA PHE A 853 -18.41 -32.12 3.94
C PHE A 853 -17.24 -32.96 4.41
N LEU A 854 -17.23 -34.24 4.03
CA LEU A 854 -16.15 -35.16 4.34
C LEU A 854 -15.76 -35.92 3.08
N GLU A 855 -14.50 -35.83 2.69
CA GLU A 855 -13.95 -36.59 1.56
C GLU A 855 -12.79 -37.45 2.05
N MET A 856 -12.89 -38.76 1.80
CA MET A 856 -11.91 -39.75 2.26
C MET A 856 -11.51 -40.67 1.10
N ILE A 857 -10.24 -41.05 1.06
CA ILE A 857 -9.70 -41.97 0.05
C ILE A 857 -9.50 -43.34 0.71
N VAL A 858 -9.92 -44.40 0.04
CA VAL A 858 -9.75 -45.78 0.53
C VAL A 858 -8.29 -46.07 0.84
N ASN A 859 -8.05 -46.68 2.00
CA ASN A 859 -6.73 -46.99 2.56
C ASN A 859 -5.82 -45.77 2.84
N GLN A 860 -6.34 -44.54 2.80
CA GLN A 860 -5.60 -43.34 3.22
C GLN A 860 -6.17 -42.76 4.51
N LYS A 861 -5.26 -42.38 5.41
CA LYS A 861 -5.57 -41.73 6.69
C LYS A 861 -5.82 -40.22 6.56
N ALA A 862 -5.36 -39.63 5.46
CA ALA A 862 -5.64 -38.24 5.13
C ALA A 862 -7.08 -38.10 4.61
N PHE A 863 -7.74 -37.03 5.03
CA PHE A 863 -9.10 -36.70 4.58
C PHE A 863 -9.28 -35.19 4.46
N VAL A 864 -10.31 -34.76 3.75
CA VAL A 864 -10.70 -33.37 3.63
C VAL A 864 -12.01 -33.15 4.37
N ARG A 865 -12.04 -32.16 5.27
CA ARG A 865 -13.24 -31.70 5.96
C ARG A 865 -13.48 -30.23 5.70
N ASN A 866 -14.60 -29.90 5.06
CA ASN A 866 -14.93 -28.52 4.68
C ASN A 866 -13.74 -27.78 4.04
N GLY A 867 -13.06 -28.47 3.10
CA GLY A 867 -11.85 -27.98 2.42
C GLY A 867 -10.56 -27.94 3.23
N SER A 868 -10.56 -28.33 4.51
CA SER A 868 -9.35 -28.43 5.33
C SER A 868 -8.77 -29.85 5.28
N ARG A 869 -7.46 -29.97 5.06
CA ARG A 869 -6.75 -31.26 5.09
C ARG A 869 -6.48 -31.68 6.53
N LEU A 870 -6.89 -32.89 6.88
CA LEU A 870 -6.74 -33.47 8.22
C LEU A 870 -6.25 -34.93 8.11
N ALA A 871 -5.86 -35.50 9.25
CA ALA A 871 -5.45 -36.90 9.36
C ALA A 871 -6.26 -37.62 10.43
N SER A 872 -6.50 -38.92 10.23
CA SER A 872 -7.19 -39.82 11.14
C SER A 872 -6.34 -41.06 11.40
N ASP A 873 -6.55 -41.74 12.52
CA ASP A 873 -5.87 -43.01 12.81
C ASP A 873 -6.40 -44.19 11.99
N VAL A 874 -7.56 -44.00 11.37
CA VAL A 874 -8.31 -45.01 10.61
C VAL A 874 -8.63 -44.50 9.21
N ALA A 875 -8.79 -45.43 8.26
CA ALA A 875 -9.06 -45.15 6.86
C ALA A 875 -10.26 -45.96 6.37
N PRO A 876 -11.09 -45.46 5.43
CA PRO A 876 -12.13 -46.27 4.83
C PRO A 876 -11.54 -47.45 4.05
N ILE A 877 -12.28 -48.55 4.00
CA ILE A 877 -11.85 -49.81 3.36
C ILE A 877 -12.93 -50.29 2.39
N ILE A 878 -12.54 -51.13 1.43
CA ILE A 878 -13.48 -51.88 0.60
C ILE A 878 -13.51 -53.33 1.07
N ARG A 879 -14.71 -53.83 1.38
CA ARG A 879 -14.93 -55.22 1.73
C ARG A 879 -16.24 -55.72 1.10
N GLN A 880 -16.20 -56.89 0.47
CA GLN A 880 -17.37 -57.49 -0.20
C GLN A 880 -18.05 -56.54 -1.20
N GLY A 881 -17.26 -55.76 -1.95
CA GLY A 881 -17.80 -54.81 -2.95
C GLY A 881 -18.53 -53.60 -2.36
N ARG A 882 -18.36 -53.32 -1.07
CA ARG A 882 -18.91 -52.14 -0.38
C ARG A 882 -17.81 -51.35 0.31
N THR A 883 -17.88 -50.02 0.21
CA THR A 883 -17.03 -49.11 0.98
C THR A 883 -17.55 -49.04 2.41
N LEU A 884 -16.71 -49.46 3.36
CA LEU A 884 -16.98 -49.36 4.78
C LEU A 884 -16.17 -48.21 5.38
N VAL A 885 -16.81 -47.40 6.21
CA VAL A 885 -16.19 -46.26 6.87
C VAL A 885 -16.08 -46.51 8.38
N PRO A 886 -15.05 -45.97 9.07
CA PRO A 886 -14.96 -46.05 10.51
C PRO A 886 -16.12 -45.27 11.15
N LEU A 887 -17.04 -45.98 11.78
CA LEU A 887 -18.36 -45.47 12.17
C LEU A 887 -18.24 -44.26 13.09
N ARG A 888 -17.56 -44.39 14.23
CA ARG A 888 -17.44 -43.32 15.22
C ARG A 888 -16.86 -42.05 14.60
N PHE A 889 -15.74 -42.19 13.89
CA PHE A 889 -15.06 -41.07 13.23
C PHE A 889 -15.99 -40.34 12.24
N VAL A 890 -16.64 -41.07 11.33
CA VAL A 890 -17.53 -40.45 10.34
C VAL A 890 -18.76 -39.83 11.02
N SER A 891 -19.40 -40.54 11.94
CA SER A 891 -20.56 -40.03 12.69
C SER A 891 -20.23 -38.72 13.42
N GLU A 892 -19.09 -38.63 14.11
CA GLU A 892 -18.66 -37.40 14.79
C GLU A 892 -18.42 -36.24 13.80
N GLN A 893 -17.81 -36.50 12.64
CA GLN A 893 -17.63 -35.46 11.62
C GLN A 893 -18.98 -34.96 11.07
N LEU A 894 -20.00 -35.83 11.04
CA LEU A 894 -21.38 -35.51 10.62
C LEU A 894 -22.25 -34.92 11.74
N GLY A 895 -21.73 -34.77 12.95
CA GLY A 895 -22.45 -34.23 14.11
C GLY A 895 -23.40 -35.24 14.78
N LEU A 896 -23.18 -36.54 14.59
CA LEU A 896 -23.92 -37.63 15.23
C LEU A 896 -23.14 -38.19 16.41
N THR A 897 -23.84 -38.77 17.37
CA THR A 897 -23.22 -39.40 18.55
C THR A 897 -23.29 -40.92 18.46
N VAL A 898 -22.23 -41.61 18.89
CA VAL A 898 -22.15 -43.08 18.82
C VAL A 898 -21.85 -43.65 20.21
N LYS A 899 -22.75 -44.48 20.71
CA LYS A 899 -22.57 -45.27 21.93
C LYS A 899 -22.22 -46.71 21.58
N TRP A 900 -21.27 -47.28 22.31
CA TRP A 900 -20.84 -48.66 22.15
C TRP A 900 -21.03 -49.41 23.46
N GLU A 901 -21.74 -50.54 23.41
CA GLU A 901 -21.92 -51.45 24.55
C GLU A 901 -21.11 -52.73 24.30
N GLN A 902 -20.10 -52.95 25.14
CA GLN A 902 -19.13 -54.03 24.98
C GLN A 902 -19.75 -55.41 25.19
N ASN A 903 -20.64 -55.56 26.18
CA ASN A 903 -21.18 -56.87 26.56
C ASN A 903 -22.11 -57.44 25.49
N THR A 904 -22.90 -56.57 24.85
CA THR A 904 -23.87 -56.96 23.82
C THR A 904 -23.35 -56.76 22.40
N LYS A 905 -22.15 -56.17 22.25
CA LYS A 905 -21.58 -55.74 20.96
C LYS A 905 -22.54 -54.87 20.15
N SER A 906 -23.33 -54.06 20.87
CA SER A 906 -24.35 -53.18 20.29
C SER A 906 -23.81 -51.77 20.12
N ILE A 907 -24.25 -51.12 19.05
CA ILE A 907 -23.91 -49.75 18.71
C ILE A 907 -25.21 -48.98 18.58
N THR A 908 -25.34 -47.88 19.29
CA THR A 908 -26.49 -46.98 19.18
C THR A 908 -26.00 -45.64 18.67
N ILE A 909 -26.64 -45.13 17.61
CA ILE A 909 -26.37 -43.84 17.01
C ILE A 909 -27.55 -42.91 17.31
N HIS A 910 -27.27 -41.67 17.71
CA HIS A 910 -28.25 -40.59 17.88
C HIS A 910 -27.87 -39.36 17.07
#